data_AF-A0A257WHP0-F1
#
_entry.id   AF-A0A257WHP0-F1
#
_cell.length_a   1.000
_cell.length_b   1.000
_cell.length_c   1.000
_cell.angle_alpha   90.00
_cell.angle_beta   90.00
_cell.angle_gamma   90.00
#
_symmetry.space_group_name_H-M   'P 1'
#
loop_
_entity.id
_entity.type
_entity.pdbx_description
1 polymer ?
#
loop_
_entity_poly.entity_id
_entity_poly.type
_entity_poly.pdbx_seq_one_letter_code
_entity_poly.pdbx_strand_id
1 'polypeptide(L)'
;MEHSRAVPTISELFDLRGRAALITGATGHLGRALAEALAEAGARVVVSSRELDKARAVAGELGGDAAGAHQAVVLDHLDEASIASGFAEAVSLAGKIDILINNGHAPLGADWSTVTGDQFQQQMANATGYFLLARHLRDHSVERKHPASIVLLGSMYGVVGSYPDAYANICAASPVAYHVLKGGVVQLTRHLAVYWAKDGVRVNCLSPGPFPGPKAPPEMVSRLTTKSPMGRMGQPRRHQSPHFMPESKALQSRTQDLYREARHLIPGGTQLLSKRPEMFAPGQWPAYYSSARGCEVTDLDGRRYLDFTHNGVGACLLGYAHPRVTAAVIERVQAGAMCTLNSPDEVRLARELIDLHPWAEQARFARGGGESLAIAARLARAATGRDVIAFCGYHGWSDWYLAANLNADRALDGHLLPGLNPAGVPRGLNSTAIPFTYNRLEELEAIVRTSGSRLAAVIMEPTRNTPPATGFLQGIRQLCDEAGAKLIFDEVTTGFRLRLGGAHLDYGIEPDVAVVAKALGNGHPIGAVIGKATTMEAAQDSFISSTYWTEGVGPAAALAMIAVCRETDVPGHVRMIGDTFRDVCRRLADLYGIPLSIGGYPALTTLNFQHAESAALVTLYTVRMLDRGFLAGSGFYPTLAHQPEHLARFAEAADVVFAELADALRCGDVAARIGGPVKHGGFARLT
;
A
#
# COMPACT_ATOMS: atom_id res chain seq x y z
N MET A 1 -19.47 -23.12 -17.52
CA MET A 1 -18.37 -24.03 -17.91
C MET A 1 -17.42 -23.24 -18.80
N GLU A 2 -16.42 -22.61 -18.21
CA GLU A 2 -15.29 -22.03 -18.96
C GLU A 2 -14.10 -22.98 -18.76
N HIS A 3 -13.70 -23.65 -19.84
CA HIS A 3 -12.53 -24.52 -19.82
C HIS A 3 -11.29 -23.71 -19.47
N SER A 4 -10.58 -24.18 -18.44
CA SER A 4 -9.18 -23.87 -18.13
C SER A 4 -8.34 -23.85 -19.41
N ARG A 5 -8.12 -22.67 -19.99
CA ARG A 5 -7.10 -22.48 -21.02
C ARG A 5 -5.75 -22.46 -20.31
N ALA A 6 -4.87 -23.39 -20.67
CA ALA A 6 -3.48 -23.37 -20.25
C ALA A 6 -2.88 -21.98 -20.52
N VAL A 7 -2.07 -21.49 -19.58
CA VAL A 7 -1.35 -20.22 -19.76
C VAL A 7 -0.43 -20.39 -20.97
N PRO A 8 -0.59 -19.57 -22.03
CA PRO A 8 0.24 -19.68 -23.23
C PRO A 8 1.71 -19.47 -22.88
N THR A 9 2.58 -20.23 -23.52
CA THR A 9 4.03 -20.06 -23.43
C THR A 9 4.44 -18.68 -23.97
N ILE A 10 5.63 -18.22 -23.58
CA ILE A 10 6.20 -16.96 -24.06
C ILE A 10 6.22 -16.94 -25.60
N SER A 11 6.61 -18.03 -26.25
CA SER A 11 6.60 -18.14 -27.72
C SER A 11 5.21 -18.02 -28.33
N GLU A 12 4.17 -18.55 -27.67
CA GLU A 12 2.77 -18.44 -28.12
C GLU A 12 2.20 -17.03 -27.90
N LEU A 13 2.70 -16.26 -26.93
CA LEU A 13 2.30 -14.88 -26.69
C LEU A 13 2.83 -13.90 -27.75
N PHE A 14 3.98 -14.23 -28.36
CA PHE A 14 4.60 -13.43 -29.42
C PHE A 14 4.25 -13.91 -30.83
N ASP A 15 3.47 -14.99 -30.92
CA ASP A 15 3.01 -15.52 -32.19
C ASP A 15 1.87 -14.66 -32.77
N LEU A 16 2.17 -13.97 -33.86
CA LEU A 16 1.21 -13.19 -34.62
C LEU A 16 0.69 -13.93 -35.86
N ARG A 17 0.94 -15.25 -35.99
CA ARG A 17 0.39 -16.05 -37.10
C ARG A 17 -1.13 -15.92 -37.15
N GLY A 18 -1.64 -15.66 -38.35
CA GLY A 18 -3.06 -15.44 -38.60
C GLY A 18 -3.58 -14.06 -38.19
N ARG A 19 -2.73 -13.15 -37.69
CA ARG A 19 -3.04 -11.71 -37.49
C ARG A 19 -2.58 -10.91 -38.70
N ALA A 20 -3.28 -9.82 -38.99
CA ALA A 20 -2.88 -8.85 -40.01
C ALA A 20 -2.59 -7.47 -39.39
N ALA A 21 -1.49 -6.84 -39.81
CA ALA A 21 -1.01 -5.58 -39.24
C ALA A 21 -0.86 -4.49 -40.31
N LEU A 22 -1.53 -3.36 -40.15
CA LEU A 22 -1.32 -2.16 -40.95
C LEU A 22 -0.28 -1.26 -40.26
N ILE A 23 0.74 -0.83 -41.00
CA ILE A 23 1.76 0.09 -40.50
C ILE A 23 1.92 1.31 -41.40
N THR A 24 1.87 2.49 -40.79
CA THR A 24 2.17 3.78 -41.46
C THR A 24 3.63 4.17 -41.27
N GLY A 25 4.22 4.82 -42.27
CA GLY A 25 5.62 5.24 -42.21
C GLY A 25 6.65 4.10 -42.22
N ALA A 26 6.29 2.92 -42.73
CA ALA A 26 7.19 1.77 -42.79
C ALA A 26 8.37 1.95 -43.78
N THR A 27 8.27 2.93 -44.68
CA THR A 27 9.36 3.36 -45.57
C THR A 27 10.42 4.21 -44.85
N GLY A 28 10.17 4.59 -43.59
CA GLY A 28 11.11 5.31 -42.74
C GLY A 28 11.96 4.40 -41.86
N HIS A 29 12.98 4.97 -41.20
CA HIS A 29 14.00 4.21 -40.48
C HIS A 29 13.46 3.30 -39.35
N LEU A 30 12.65 3.86 -38.45
CA LEU A 30 12.05 3.08 -37.35
C LEU A 30 10.86 2.22 -37.83
N GLY A 31 10.03 2.77 -38.72
CA GLY A 31 8.87 2.06 -39.25
C GLY A 31 9.24 0.80 -40.01
N ARG A 32 10.37 0.82 -40.74
CA ARG A 32 10.87 -0.36 -41.44
C ARG A 32 11.21 -1.50 -40.47
N ALA A 33 11.93 -1.19 -39.40
CA ALA A 33 12.29 -2.18 -38.39
C ALA A 33 11.06 -2.75 -37.66
N LEU A 34 10.03 -1.92 -37.43
CA LEU A 34 8.76 -2.39 -36.85
C LEU A 34 7.99 -3.31 -37.83
N ALA A 35 8.01 -3.00 -39.13
CA ALA A 35 7.41 -3.87 -40.15
C ALA A 35 8.12 -5.23 -40.23
N GLU A 36 9.45 -5.23 -40.19
CA GLU A 36 10.28 -6.46 -40.15
C GLU A 36 9.96 -7.29 -38.89
N ALA A 37 9.88 -6.67 -37.71
CA ALA A 37 9.56 -7.37 -36.47
C ALA A 37 8.16 -7.98 -36.47
N LEU A 38 7.16 -7.29 -37.05
CA LEU A 38 5.80 -7.84 -37.20
C LEU A 38 5.78 -9.05 -38.13
N ALA A 39 6.53 -8.99 -39.23
CA ALA A 39 6.63 -10.08 -40.20
C ALA A 39 7.38 -11.29 -39.61
N GLU A 40 8.47 -11.06 -38.89
CA GLU A 40 9.23 -12.07 -38.16
C GLU A 40 8.38 -12.78 -37.09
N ALA A 41 7.51 -12.04 -36.40
CA ALA A 41 6.54 -12.59 -35.45
C ALA A 41 5.37 -13.36 -36.13
N GLY A 42 5.33 -13.44 -37.46
CA GLY A 42 4.35 -14.21 -38.23
C GLY A 42 3.09 -13.45 -38.67
N ALA A 43 3.04 -12.12 -38.46
CA ALA A 43 1.90 -11.31 -38.90
C ALA A 43 1.92 -11.09 -40.42
N ARG A 44 0.74 -11.08 -41.04
CA ARG A 44 0.61 -10.54 -42.40
C ARG A 44 0.65 -9.02 -42.36
N VAL A 45 1.79 -8.44 -42.72
CA VAL A 45 1.99 -6.98 -42.73
C VAL A 45 1.43 -6.33 -44.01
N VAL A 46 0.66 -5.26 -43.84
CA VAL A 46 0.25 -4.31 -44.88
C VAL A 46 1.04 -3.02 -44.68
N VAL A 47 1.91 -2.73 -45.63
CA VAL A 47 2.77 -1.55 -45.62
C VAL A 47 2.05 -0.40 -46.30
N SER A 48 1.99 0.76 -45.65
CA SER A 48 1.42 1.95 -46.26
C SER A 48 2.45 3.06 -46.51
N SER A 49 2.23 3.80 -47.59
CA SER A 49 3.03 4.95 -48.02
C SER A 49 2.17 5.86 -48.90
N ARG A 50 2.57 7.12 -49.05
CA ARG A 50 1.98 8.02 -50.07
C ARG A 50 2.33 7.61 -51.48
N GLU A 51 3.44 6.88 -51.63
CA GLU A 51 3.95 6.37 -52.91
C GLU A 51 3.88 4.84 -52.90
N LEU A 52 3.05 4.27 -53.77
CA LEU A 52 2.77 2.83 -53.81
C LEU A 52 4.04 2.00 -54.05
N ASP A 53 4.90 2.43 -54.96
CA ASP A 53 6.12 1.68 -55.31
C ASP A 53 7.08 1.56 -54.13
N LYS A 54 7.16 2.59 -53.27
CA LYS A 54 7.96 2.51 -52.03
C LYS A 54 7.35 1.53 -51.03
N ALA A 55 6.03 1.50 -50.91
CA ALA A 55 5.36 0.53 -50.04
C ALA A 55 5.55 -0.90 -50.56
N ARG A 56 5.45 -1.12 -51.90
CA ARG A 56 5.68 -2.41 -52.55
C ARG A 56 7.11 -2.90 -52.37
N ALA A 57 8.09 -2.02 -52.55
CA ALA A 57 9.50 -2.36 -52.32
C ALA A 57 9.71 -2.83 -50.87
N VAL A 58 9.17 -2.12 -49.88
CA VAL A 58 9.29 -2.54 -48.48
C VAL A 58 8.57 -3.86 -48.23
N ALA A 59 7.32 -4.01 -48.68
CA ALA A 59 6.54 -5.23 -48.49
C ALA A 59 7.20 -6.46 -49.12
N GLY A 60 7.81 -6.31 -50.31
CA GLY A 60 8.52 -7.37 -51.03
C GLY A 60 9.84 -7.81 -50.38
N GLU A 61 10.41 -6.98 -49.51
CA GLU A 61 11.64 -7.28 -48.76
C GLU A 61 11.39 -7.82 -47.35
N LEU A 62 10.14 -7.82 -46.86
CA LEU A 62 9.79 -8.40 -45.56
C LEU A 62 9.86 -9.94 -45.65
N GLY A 63 10.61 -10.56 -44.74
CA GLY A 63 10.65 -12.02 -44.57
C GLY A 63 9.68 -12.50 -43.48
N GLY A 64 9.44 -13.83 -43.40
CA GLY A 64 8.61 -14.46 -42.36
C GLY A 64 7.68 -15.56 -42.91
N ASP A 65 7.29 -16.50 -42.05
CA ASP A 65 6.42 -17.65 -42.38
C ASP A 65 4.91 -17.29 -42.42
N ALA A 66 4.58 -16.03 -42.67
CA ALA A 66 3.18 -15.61 -42.74
C ALA A 66 2.47 -16.39 -43.85
N ALA A 67 1.31 -16.98 -43.55
CA ALA A 67 0.47 -17.67 -44.53
C ALA A 67 -0.13 -16.65 -45.52
N GLY A 68 0.66 -16.17 -46.49
CA GLY A 68 0.29 -15.21 -47.53
C GLY A 68 1.24 -14.01 -47.63
N ALA A 69 1.40 -13.47 -48.84
CA ALA A 69 2.33 -12.36 -49.12
C ALA A 69 1.94 -11.06 -48.40
N HIS A 70 2.95 -10.35 -47.89
CA HIS A 70 2.83 -8.97 -47.41
C HIS A 70 2.29 -8.05 -48.51
N GLN A 71 1.50 -7.05 -48.13
CA GLN A 71 0.76 -6.20 -49.06
C GLN A 71 1.19 -4.74 -48.92
N ALA A 72 0.85 -3.94 -49.92
CA ALA A 72 1.16 -2.52 -49.97
C ALA A 72 -0.07 -1.71 -50.37
N VAL A 73 -0.31 -0.59 -49.70
CA VAL A 73 -1.42 0.33 -50.00
C VAL A 73 -0.96 1.78 -50.07
N VAL A 74 -1.69 2.59 -50.83
CA VAL A 74 -1.53 4.04 -50.81
C VAL A 74 -2.33 4.62 -49.65
N LEU A 75 -1.64 5.30 -48.74
CA LEU A 75 -2.28 5.98 -47.60
C LEU A 75 -1.45 7.20 -47.23
N ASP A 76 -2.06 8.38 -47.37
CA ASP A 76 -1.58 9.63 -46.80
C ASP A 76 -2.33 9.89 -45.49
N HIS A 77 -1.63 9.82 -44.35
CA HIS A 77 -2.24 10.03 -43.04
C HIS A 77 -2.54 11.50 -42.75
N LEU A 78 -2.24 12.42 -43.66
CA LEU A 78 -2.67 13.81 -43.57
C LEU A 78 -3.95 14.10 -44.36
N ASP A 79 -4.41 13.16 -45.19
CA ASP A 79 -5.61 13.32 -46.01
C ASP A 79 -6.69 12.34 -45.57
N GLU A 80 -7.83 12.86 -45.12
CA GLU A 80 -8.91 12.03 -44.53
C GLU A 80 -9.52 11.07 -45.55
N ALA A 81 -9.66 11.49 -46.82
CA ALA A 81 -10.15 10.62 -47.87
C ALA A 81 -9.18 9.45 -48.13
N SER A 82 -7.88 9.73 -48.18
CA SER A 82 -6.83 8.71 -48.31
C SER A 82 -6.76 7.77 -47.12
N ILE A 83 -6.97 8.25 -45.88
CA ILE A 83 -7.08 7.41 -44.68
C ILE A 83 -8.22 6.40 -44.84
N ALA A 84 -9.39 6.87 -45.25
CA ALA A 84 -10.57 6.03 -45.41
C ALA A 84 -10.39 5.00 -46.54
N SER A 85 -9.97 5.45 -47.73
CA SER A 85 -9.77 4.56 -48.89
C SER A 85 -8.62 3.58 -48.67
N GLY A 86 -7.50 4.04 -48.12
CA GLY A 86 -6.31 3.22 -47.88
C GLY A 86 -6.54 2.18 -46.77
N PHE A 87 -7.30 2.52 -45.72
CA PHE A 87 -7.69 1.52 -44.70
C PHE A 87 -8.64 0.47 -45.27
N ALA A 88 -9.64 0.88 -46.06
CA ALA A 88 -10.55 -0.05 -46.73
C ALA A 88 -9.81 -0.99 -47.70
N GLU A 89 -8.87 -0.46 -48.50
CA GLU A 89 -8.01 -1.26 -49.37
C GLU A 89 -7.13 -2.23 -48.56
N ALA A 90 -6.55 -1.78 -47.44
CA ALA A 90 -5.76 -2.64 -46.57
C ALA A 90 -6.58 -3.82 -46.00
N VAL A 91 -7.83 -3.56 -45.59
CA VAL A 91 -8.77 -4.61 -45.16
C VAL A 91 -9.10 -5.54 -46.33
N SER A 92 -9.36 -5.00 -47.52
CA SER A 92 -9.66 -5.82 -48.71
C SER A 92 -8.51 -6.75 -49.09
N LEU A 93 -7.26 -6.28 -49.03
CA LEU A 93 -6.08 -7.07 -49.39
C LEU A 93 -5.69 -8.10 -48.33
N ALA A 94 -5.81 -7.74 -47.05
CA ALA A 94 -5.44 -8.64 -45.95
C ALA A 94 -6.59 -9.52 -45.46
N GLY A 95 -7.84 -9.23 -45.87
CA GLY A 95 -9.10 -9.81 -45.39
C GLY A 95 -9.58 -9.24 -44.05
N LYS A 96 -8.64 -8.75 -43.23
CA LYS A 96 -8.89 -8.08 -41.94
C LYS A 96 -7.67 -7.25 -41.56
N ILE A 97 -7.84 -6.31 -40.64
CA ILE A 97 -6.72 -5.66 -39.94
C ILE A 97 -6.96 -5.81 -38.44
N ASP A 98 -6.00 -6.39 -37.73
CA ASP A 98 -6.09 -6.66 -36.29
C ASP A 98 -5.11 -5.83 -35.45
N ILE A 99 -4.09 -5.26 -36.10
CA ILE A 99 -3.03 -4.47 -35.48
C ILE A 99 -2.82 -3.20 -36.32
N LEU A 100 -2.74 -2.04 -35.68
CA LEU A 100 -2.34 -0.78 -36.31
C LEU A 100 -1.10 -0.21 -35.63
N ILE A 101 -0.06 0.07 -36.41
CA ILE A 101 1.10 0.84 -35.97
C ILE A 101 1.09 2.20 -36.65
N ASN A 102 0.78 3.23 -35.88
CA ASN A 102 0.81 4.62 -36.33
C ASN A 102 2.20 5.23 -36.13
N ASN A 103 3.05 5.11 -37.15
CA ASN A 103 4.41 5.65 -37.17
C ASN A 103 4.61 6.71 -38.26
N GLY A 104 3.66 6.89 -39.19
CA GLY A 104 3.69 7.92 -40.22
C GLY A 104 3.97 9.30 -39.63
N HIS A 105 4.90 10.03 -40.24
CA HIS A 105 5.21 11.39 -39.84
C HIS A 105 5.60 12.19 -41.06
N ALA A 106 4.93 13.31 -41.26
CA ALA A 106 5.30 14.32 -42.25
C ALA A 106 6.03 15.45 -41.50
N PRO A 107 7.37 15.40 -41.40
CA PRO A 107 8.13 16.37 -40.62
C PRO A 107 8.14 17.74 -41.29
N LEU A 108 8.20 18.78 -40.46
CA LEU A 108 8.48 20.14 -40.89
C LEU A 108 9.57 20.71 -39.97
N GLY A 109 10.75 20.94 -40.52
CA GLY A 109 11.97 21.29 -39.79
C GLY A 109 12.13 22.79 -39.52
N ALA A 110 11.09 23.45 -39.02
CA ALA A 110 11.15 24.87 -38.68
C ALA A 110 11.64 25.08 -37.24
N ASP A 111 12.55 26.03 -37.05
CA ASP A 111 13.02 26.42 -35.71
C ASP A 111 11.92 27.17 -34.95
N TRP A 112 11.92 27.08 -33.62
CA TRP A 112 10.91 27.73 -32.77
C TRP A 112 10.85 29.25 -32.95
N SER A 113 11.95 29.88 -33.37
CA SER A 113 12.02 31.33 -33.66
C SER A 113 11.48 31.72 -35.04
N THR A 114 11.27 30.75 -35.94
CA THR A 114 10.92 31.00 -37.36
C THR A 114 9.67 30.27 -37.84
N VAL A 115 9.14 29.34 -37.05
CA VAL A 115 7.92 28.59 -37.38
C VAL A 115 6.71 29.51 -37.47
N THR A 116 5.96 29.41 -38.56
CA THR A 116 4.68 30.13 -38.73
C THR A 116 3.53 29.35 -38.09
N GLY A 117 2.40 30.03 -37.85
CA GLY A 117 1.19 29.38 -37.31
C GLY A 117 0.70 28.23 -38.19
N ASP A 118 0.66 28.40 -39.50
CA ASP A 118 0.20 27.38 -40.47
C ASP A 118 1.11 26.16 -40.46
N GLN A 119 2.42 26.39 -40.41
CA GLN A 119 3.43 25.34 -40.30
C GLN A 119 3.31 24.54 -38.99
N PHE A 120 3.01 25.22 -37.88
CA PHE A 120 2.75 24.57 -36.60
C PHE A 120 1.47 23.72 -36.66
N GLN A 121 0.38 24.25 -37.24
CA GLN A 121 -0.88 23.52 -37.40
C GLN A 121 -0.74 22.31 -38.32
N GLN A 122 0.02 22.43 -39.41
CA GLN A 122 0.30 21.32 -40.32
C GLN A 122 1.01 20.16 -39.59
N GLN A 123 1.86 20.45 -38.61
CA GLN A 123 2.44 19.40 -37.76
C GLN A 123 1.39 18.72 -36.89
N MET A 124 0.41 19.45 -36.35
CA MET A 124 -0.67 18.87 -35.53
C MET A 124 -1.58 17.95 -36.34
N ALA A 125 -1.75 18.16 -37.65
CA ALA A 125 -2.53 17.29 -38.53
C ALA A 125 -2.06 15.81 -38.49
N ASN A 126 -0.79 15.55 -38.15
CA ASN A 126 -0.31 14.18 -37.93
C ASN A 126 -1.08 13.45 -36.80
N ALA A 127 -1.42 14.15 -35.70
CA ALA A 127 -2.20 13.57 -34.61
C ALA A 127 -3.65 13.30 -35.02
N THR A 128 -4.24 14.19 -35.84
CA THR A 128 -5.56 13.94 -36.45
C THR A 128 -5.54 12.67 -37.27
N GLY A 129 -4.53 12.49 -38.13
CA GLY A 129 -4.33 11.27 -38.89
C GLY A 129 -4.24 10.01 -38.03
N TYR A 130 -3.48 10.08 -36.93
CA TYR A 130 -3.35 8.95 -36.00
C TYR A 130 -4.69 8.59 -35.37
N PHE A 131 -5.46 9.59 -34.94
CA PHE A 131 -6.78 9.38 -34.37
C PHE A 131 -7.76 8.77 -35.37
N LEU A 132 -7.86 9.35 -36.58
CA LEU A 132 -8.79 8.89 -37.61
C LEU A 132 -8.51 7.44 -38.02
N LEU A 133 -7.24 7.09 -38.25
CA LEU A 133 -6.86 5.72 -38.61
C LEU A 133 -7.08 4.73 -37.46
N ALA A 134 -6.82 5.17 -36.22
CA ALA A 134 -7.12 4.37 -35.02
C ALA A 134 -8.62 4.13 -34.84
N ARG A 135 -9.46 5.13 -35.15
CA ARG A 135 -10.92 5.02 -35.15
C ARG A 135 -11.40 4.01 -36.18
N HIS A 136 -10.86 4.05 -37.40
CA HIS A 136 -11.18 3.05 -38.43
C HIS A 136 -10.86 1.62 -37.98
N LEU A 137 -9.72 1.38 -37.33
CA LEU A 137 -9.42 0.05 -36.78
C LEU A 137 -10.38 -0.33 -35.64
N ARG A 138 -10.73 0.61 -34.75
CA ARG A 138 -11.70 0.36 -33.69
C ARG A 138 -13.06 -0.02 -34.26
N ASP A 139 -13.56 0.71 -35.25
CA ASP A 139 -14.86 0.45 -35.87
C ASP A 139 -14.87 -0.92 -36.58
N HIS A 140 -13.81 -1.22 -37.34
CA HIS A 140 -13.64 -2.52 -37.99
C HIS A 140 -13.53 -3.69 -36.99
N SER A 141 -12.90 -3.46 -35.84
CA SER A 141 -12.78 -4.45 -34.75
C SER A 141 -14.12 -4.73 -34.08
N VAL A 142 -14.90 -3.68 -33.80
CA VAL A 142 -16.23 -3.75 -33.21
C VAL A 142 -17.21 -4.45 -34.15
N GLU A 143 -17.21 -4.08 -35.43
CA GLU A 143 -18.05 -4.70 -36.45
C GLU A 143 -17.79 -6.21 -36.56
N ARG A 144 -16.51 -6.62 -36.54
CA ARG A 144 -16.12 -8.03 -36.56
C ARG A 144 -16.24 -8.75 -35.22
N LYS A 145 -16.55 -8.05 -34.13
CA LYS A 145 -16.53 -8.56 -32.75
C LYS A 145 -15.23 -9.29 -32.39
N HIS A 146 -14.09 -8.77 -32.86
CA HIS A 146 -12.78 -9.38 -32.65
C HIS A 146 -11.80 -8.34 -32.08
N PRO A 147 -11.07 -8.63 -30.98
CA PRO A 147 -10.14 -7.67 -30.38
C PRO A 147 -9.01 -7.21 -31.32
N ALA A 148 -8.71 -5.91 -31.24
CA ALA A 148 -7.65 -5.26 -32.00
C ALA A 148 -6.62 -4.55 -31.10
N SER A 149 -5.45 -4.28 -31.67
CA SER A 149 -4.35 -3.59 -30.98
C SER A 149 -3.87 -2.38 -31.79
N ILE A 150 -3.80 -1.22 -31.14
CA ILE A 150 -3.31 0.03 -31.73
C ILE A 150 -2.06 0.45 -30.97
N VAL A 151 -1.00 0.78 -31.70
CA VAL A 151 0.23 1.37 -31.16
C VAL A 151 0.47 2.72 -31.84
N LEU A 152 0.46 3.78 -31.05
CA LEU A 152 0.78 5.13 -31.51
C LEU A 152 2.25 5.44 -31.20
N LEU A 153 3.00 5.93 -32.19
CA LEU A 153 4.40 6.29 -31.98
C LEU A 153 4.50 7.71 -31.41
N GLY A 154 4.83 7.78 -30.12
CA GLY A 154 5.22 8.99 -29.42
C GLY A 154 6.68 9.36 -29.69
N SER A 155 7.31 9.94 -28.68
CA SER A 155 8.74 10.24 -28.61
C SER A 155 9.03 10.63 -27.17
N MET A 156 10.25 10.41 -26.68
CA MET A 156 10.69 10.98 -25.40
C MET A 156 10.39 12.49 -25.33
N TYR A 157 10.45 13.19 -26.47
CA TYR A 157 10.15 14.61 -26.57
C TYR A 157 8.66 14.98 -26.41
N GLY A 158 7.76 14.01 -26.31
CA GLY A 158 6.40 14.21 -25.82
C GLY A 158 6.28 14.25 -24.29
N VAL A 159 7.36 13.95 -23.56
CA VAL A 159 7.40 13.91 -22.10
C VAL A 159 8.50 14.80 -21.52
N VAL A 160 9.61 14.97 -22.25
CA VAL A 160 10.75 15.81 -21.85
C VAL A 160 11.09 16.87 -22.90
N GLY A 161 11.80 17.93 -22.50
CA GLY A 161 12.32 18.95 -23.41
C GLY A 161 13.56 18.49 -24.19
N SER A 162 13.89 19.20 -25.27
CA SER A 162 15.17 19.02 -25.98
C SER A 162 16.34 19.51 -25.13
N TYR A 163 17.51 18.89 -25.27
CA TYR A 163 18.75 19.29 -24.61
C TYR A 163 19.51 20.32 -25.47
N PRO A 164 19.50 21.62 -25.15
CA PRO A 164 20.06 22.64 -26.04
C PRO A 164 21.55 22.41 -26.36
N ASP A 165 22.32 21.94 -25.39
CA ASP A 165 23.73 21.60 -25.52
C ASP A 165 23.99 20.45 -26.50
N ALA A 166 23.01 19.57 -26.71
CA ALA A 166 23.13 18.47 -27.67
C ALA A 166 23.04 18.93 -29.14
N TYR A 167 22.42 20.08 -29.40
CA TYR A 167 22.19 20.64 -30.74
C TYR A 167 23.08 21.86 -31.03
N ALA A 168 23.52 22.57 -30.00
CA ALA A 168 24.27 23.82 -30.11
C ALA A 168 25.48 23.71 -31.05
N ASN A 169 25.51 24.60 -32.05
CA ASN A 169 26.52 24.70 -33.10
C ASN A 169 26.64 23.47 -34.02
N ILE A 170 25.65 22.56 -34.04
CA ILE A 170 25.64 21.36 -34.89
C ILE A 170 24.45 21.38 -35.86
N CYS A 171 23.23 21.52 -35.33
CA CYS A 171 22.00 21.58 -36.12
C CYS A 171 20.88 22.26 -35.33
N ALA A 172 19.76 22.55 -35.99
CA ALA A 172 18.57 23.04 -35.30
C ALA A 172 18.07 22.00 -34.28
N ALA A 173 17.58 22.48 -33.12
CA ALA A 173 16.93 21.63 -32.14
C ALA A 173 15.66 20.99 -32.71
N SER A 174 15.15 19.96 -32.04
CA SER A 174 13.87 19.35 -32.41
C SER A 174 12.76 20.42 -32.45
N PRO A 175 11.98 20.55 -33.54
CA PRO A 175 10.97 21.59 -33.67
C PRO A 175 9.97 21.61 -32.53
N VAL A 176 9.57 22.80 -32.06
CA VAL A 176 8.59 22.95 -30.95
C VAL A 176 7.27 22.23 -31.26
N ALA A 177 6.81 22.27 -32.50
CA ALA A 177 5.60 21.59 -32.94
C ALA A 177 5.72 20.05 -32.82
N TYR A 178 6.93 19.49 -32.96
CA TYR A 178 7.15 18.05 -32.76
C TYR A 178 6.93 17.64 -31.30
N HIS A 179 7.40 18.45 -30.34
CA HIS A 179 7.17 18.20 -28.90
C HIS A 179 5.68 18.20 -28.57
N VAL A 180 4.94 19.22 -29.02
CA VAL A 180 3.49 19.34 -28.79
C VAL A 180 2.75 18.18 -29.45
N LEU A 181 3.10 17.83 -30.69
CA LEU A 181 2.52 16.69 -31.40
C LEU A 181 2.70 15.40 -30.60
N LYS A 182 3.94 15.10 -30.17
CA LYS A 182 4.24 13.84 -29.47
C LYS A 182 3.66 13.80 -28.06
N GLY A 183 3.59 14.93 -27.36
CA GLY A 183 2.86 15.03 -26.08
C GLY A 183 1.36 14.82 -26.27
N GLY A 184 0.79 15.39 -27.33
CA GLY A 184 -0.59 15.17 -27.75
C GLY A 184 -0.88 13.69 -28.05
N VAL A 185 0.01 13.01 -28.77
CA VAL A 185 -0.11 11.56 -29.05
C VAL A 185 -0.10 10.74 -27.76
N VAL A 186 0.77 11.06 -26.79
CA VAL A 186 0.81 10.35 -25.49
C VAL A 186 -0.50 10.52 -24.73
N GLN A 187 -1.06 11.73 -24.69
CA GLN A 187 -2.34 11.96 -24.02
C GLN A 187 -3.54 11.37 -24.78
N LEU A 188 -3.51 11.44 -26.13
CA LEU A 188 -4.49 10.78 -26.99
C LEU A 188 -4.53 9.28 -26.70
N THR A 189 -3.38 8.61 -26.60
CA THR A 189 -3.33 7.19 -26.22
C THR A 189 -4.04 6.93 -24.90
N ARG A 190 -3.74 7.71 -23.85
CA ARG A 190 -4.36 7.52 -22.53
C ARG A 190 -5.88 7.63 -22.58
N HIS A 191 -6.38 8.63 -23.30
CA HIS A 191 -7.82 8.84 -23.45
C HIS A 191 -8.47 7.68 -24.21
N LEU A 192 -7.93 7.32 -25.39
CA LEU A 192 -8.48 6.24 -26.21
C LEU A 192 -8.40 4.87 -25.53
N ALA A 193 -7.32 4.59 -24.81
CA ALA A 193 -7.13 3.32 -24.09
C ALA A 193 -8.24 3.08 -23.05
N VAL A 194 -8.66 4.12 -22.31
CA VAL A 194 -9.74 4.01 -21.32
C VAL A 194 -11.09 3.79 -22.01
N TYR A 195 -11.39 4.58 -23.03
CA TYR A 195 -12.72 4.57 -23.66
C TYR A 195 -12.96 3.37 -24.57
N TRP A 196 -11.92 2.85 -25.22
CA TRP A 196 -12.04 1.74 -26.16
C TRP A 196 -11.72 0.37 -25.55
N ALA A 197 -11.33 0.32 -24.27
CA ALA A 197 -11.18 -0.95 -23.54
C ALA A 197 -12.48 -1.78 -23.54
N LYS A 198 -13.64 -1.13 -23.38
CA LYS A 198 -14.96 -1.78 -23.44
C LYS A 198 -15.28 -2.37 -24.81
N ASP A 199 -14.63 -1.87 -25.87
CA ASP A 199 -14.80 -2.32 -27.24
C ASP A 199 -13.85 -3.49 -27.57
N GLY A 200 -13.05 -3.96 -26.61
CA GLY A 200 -12.03 -4.99 -26.83
C GLY A 200 -10.82 -4.49 -27.62
N VAL A 201 -10.64 -3.16 -27.72
CA VAL A 201 -9.55 -2.53 -28.47
C VAL A 201 -8.52 -1.99 -27.51
N ARG A 202 -7.29 -2.51 -27.60
CA ARG A 202 -6.17 -2.07 -26.78
C ARG A 202 -5.42 -0.95 -27.50
N VAL A 203 -5.18 0.18 -26.82
CA VAL A 203 -4.40 1.30 -27.35
C VAL A 203 -3.17 1.55 -26.49
N ASN A 204 -1.98 1.53 -27.10
CA ASN A 204 -0.70 1.79 -26.44
C ASN A 204 0.09 2.88 -27.14
N CYS A 205 1.06 3.46 -26.42
CA CYS A 205 2.00 4.43 -26.98
C CYS A 205 3.42 3.85 -26.85
N LEU A 206 4.13 3.77 -27.96
CA LEU A 206 5.56 3.52 -27.94
C LEU A 206 6.28 4.88 -28.01
N SER A 207 6.98 5.26 -26.94
CA SER A 207 7.65 6.55 -26.80
C SER A 207 9.17 6.37 -26.81
N PRO A 208 9.79 6.23 -28.00
CA PRO A 208 11.22 5.94 -28.10
C PRO A 208 12.09 7.13 -27.67
N GLY A 209 13.27 6.81 -27.14
CA GLY A 209 14.39 7.75 -27.01
C GLY A 209 15.01 8.10 -28.37
N PRO A 210 16.26 8.60 -28.43
CA PRO A 210 16.87 8.98 -29.70
C PRO A 210 17.25 7.76 -30.56
N PHE A 211 16.71 7.69 -31.78
CA PHE A 211 17.06 6.73 -32.84
C PHE A 211 17.65 7.49 -34.04
N PRO A 212 18.93 7.87 -34.00
CA PRO A 212 19.54 8.62 -35.08
C PRO A 212 19.57 7.78 -36.36
N GLY A 213 18.96 8.31 -37.42
CA GLY A 213 19.04 7.70 -38.75
C GLY A 213 20.43 7.89 -39.38
N PRO A 214 20.69 7.29 -40.55
CA PRO A 214 22.00 7.32 -41.21
C PRO A 214 22.53 8.72 -41.55
N LYS A 215 21.66 9.74 -41.58
CA LYS A 215 21.98 11.14 -41.90
C LYS A 215 22.14 12.03 -40.66
N ALA A 216 22.03 11.49 -39.45
CA ALA A 216 22.13 12.28 -38.22
C ALA A 216 23.59 12.76 -37.99
N PRO A 217 23.82 14.03 -37.61
CA PRO A 217 25.16 14.54 -37.33
C PRO A 217 25.87 13.71 -36.24
N PRO A 218 27.07 13.15 -36.49
CA PRO A 218 27.77 12.29 -35.53
C PRO A 218 28.03 12.96 -34.18
N GLU A 219 28.30 14.27 -34.19
CA GLU A 219 28.55 15.03 -32.97
C GLU A 219 27.29 15.15 -32.10
N MET A 220 26.13 15.43 -32.71
CA MET A 220 24.84 15.46 -32.00
C MET A 220 24.53 14.08 -31.39
N VAL A 221 24.80 13.01 -32.14
CA VAL A 221 24.63 11.63 -31.66
C VAL A 221 25.52 11.35 -30.45
N SER A 222 26.79 11.76 -30.48
CA SER A 222 27.70 11.63 -29.34
C SER A 222 27.17 12.39 -28.11
N ARG A 223 26.76 13.65 -28.28
CA ARG A 223 26.24 14.47 -27.17
C ARG A 223 24.97 13.90 -26.56
N LEU A 224 23.99 13.50 -27.39
CA LEU A 224 22.76 12.87 -26.91
C LEU A 224 23.03 11.51 -26.23
N THR A 225 24.12 10.81 -26.57
CA THR A 225 24.47 9.52 -25.95
C THR A 225 24.79 9.70 -24.48
N THR A 226 25.43 10.80 -24.10
CA THR A 226 25.71 11.13 -22.69
C THR A 226 24.45 11.44 -21.88
N LYS A 227 23.35 11.81 -22.54
CA LYS A 227 22.05 12.06 -21.92
C LYS A 227 21.21 10.79 -21.76
N SER A 228 21.61 9.69 -22.40
CA SER A 228 20.96 8.38 -22.26
C SER A 228 21.53 7.66 -21.03
N PRO A 229 20.70 7.22 -20.06
CA PRO A 229 21.18 6.49 -18.88
C PRO A 229 21.99 5.22 -19.19
N MET A 230 21.72 4.59 -20.34
CA MET A 230 22.44 3.40 -20.79
C MET A 230 23.73 3.73 -21.57
N GLY A 231 24.09 4.99 -21.73
CA GLY A 231 25.26 5.43 -22.49
C GLY A 231 25.23 5.00 -23.97
N ARG A 232 24.04 4.78 -24.54
CA ARG A 232 23.86 4.34 -25.93
C ARG A 232 22.60 4.89 -26.56
N MET A 233 22.61 4.97 -27.89
CA MET A 233 21.47 5.29 -28.74
C MET A 233 20.54 4.09 -28.97
N GLY A 234 19.30 4.39 -29.37
CA GLY A 234 18.42 3.39 -29.96
C GLY A 234 18.99 2.88 -31.29
N GLN A 235 19.02 1.55 -31.47
CA GLN A 235 19.37 0.90 -32.72
C GLN A 235 18.17 0.11 -33.22
N PRO A 236 17.63 0.36 -34.43
CA PRO A 236 16.41 -0.30 -34.89
C PRO A 236 16.48 -1.82 -34.87
N ARG A 237 17.62 -2.43 -35.20
CA ARG A 237 17.81 -3.90 -35.20
C ARG A 237 17.95 -4.52 -33.80
N ARG A 238 18.53 -3.83 -32.81
CA ARG A 238 18.56 -4.32 -31.41
C ARG A 238 17.20 -4.23 -30.70
N HIS A 239 16.19 -3.67 -31.37
CA HIS A 239 14.81 -3.61 -30.88
C HIS A 239 13.92 -4.71 -31.49
N GLN A 240 14.52 -5.71 -32.15
CA GLN A 240 13.88 -6.99 -32.50
C GLN A 240 13.78 -7.96 -31.30
N SER A 241 14.31 -7.59 -30.12
CA SER A 241 14.13 -8.39 -28.90
C SER A 241 12.72 -8.24 -28.31
N PRO A 242 12.10 -9.32 -27.79
CA PRO A 242 10.67 -9.42 -27.43
C PRO A 242 10.19 -8.54 -26.24
N HIS A 243 10.96 -7.52 -25.84
CA HIS A 243 10.59 -6.60 -24.75
C HIS A 243 9.61 -5.47 -25.16
N PHE A 244 9.06 -5.50 -26.39
CA PHE A 244 8.34 -4.36 -26.98
C PHE A 244 6.84 -4.56 -27.27
N MET A 245 6.24 -5.63 -26.75
CA MET A 245 4.81 -5.65 -26.46
C MET A 245 4.65 -5.73 -24.94
N PRO A 246 3.78 -4.93 -24.29
CA PRO A 246 3.41 -5.25 -22.92
C PRO A 246 2.64 -6.56 -22.99
N GLU A 247 3.38 -7.64 -22.75
CA GLU A 247 2.87 -8.89 -22.25
C GLU A 247 1.89 -8.59 -21.11
N SER A 248 0.79 -9.33 -21.06
CA SER A 248 0.25 -9.75 -19.77
C SER A 248 1.29 -10.67 -19.12
N LYS A 249 2.38 -10.08 -18.60
CA LYS A 249 3.13 -10.77 -17.55
C LYS A 249 2.12 -11.03 -16.44
N ALA A 250 2.13 -12.23 -15.86
CA ALA A 250 1.87 -12.30 -14.44
C ALA A 250 2.82 -11.27 -13.81
N LEU A 251 2.28 -10.10 -13.45
CA LEU A 251 3.06 -8.92 -13.06
C LEU A 251 4.12 -9.37 -12.06
N GLN A 252 5.40 -9.17 -12.39
CA GLN A 252 6.43 -9.10 -11.36
C GLN A 252 5.96 -8.00 -10.40
N SER A 253 5.54 -8.39 -9.21
CA SER A 253 4.98 -7.47 -8.22
C SER A 253 6.14 -6.72 -7.58
N ARG A 254 6.22 -5.42 -7.84
CA ARG A 254 7.18 -4.52 -7.17
C ARG A 254 7.05 -4.61 -5.66
N THR A 255 5.82 -4.81 -5.18
CA THR A 255 5.51 -4.99 -3.76
C THR A 255 6.17 -6.26 -3.20
N GLN A 256 6.04 -7.41 -3.88
CA GLN A 256 6.66 -8.66 -3.45
C GLN A 256 8.18 -8.65 -3.64
N ASP A 257 8.67 -8.04 -4.72
CA ASP A 257 10.11 -7.93 -5.00
C ASP A 257 10.84 -7.15 -3.91
N LEU A 258 10.29 -6.01 -3.50
CA LEU A 258 10.85 -5.22 -2.41
C LEU A 258 10.81 -5.98 -1.07
N TYR A 259 9.78 -6.80 -0.84
CA TYR A 259 9.73 -7.62 0.38
C TYR A 259 10.77 -8.74 0.39
N ARG A 260 11.03 -9.36 -0.76
CA ARG A 260 12.12 -10.34 -0.91
C ARG A 260 13.47 -9.69 -0.61
N GLU A 261 13.72 -8.49 -1.13
CA GLU A 261 14.93 -7.72 -0.81
C GLU A 261 15.00 -7.37 0.70
N ALA A 262 13.90 -6.87 1.27
CA ALA A 262 13.85 -6.47 2.67
C ALA A 262 14.13 -7.63 3.64
N ARG A 263 13.75 -8.87 3.29
CA ARG A 263 14.10 -10.05 4.10
C ARG A 263 15.61 -10.30 4.21
N HIS A 264 16.40 -9.80 3.27
CA HIS A 264 17.87 -9.86 3.34
C HIS A 264 18.47 -8.67 4.11
N LEU A 265 17.81 -7.51 4.09
CA LEU A 265 18.33 -6.27 4.67
C LEU A 265 17.85 -5.99 6.09
N ILE A 266 16.64 -6.45 6.43
CA ILE A 266 15.95 -6.18 7.69
C ILE A 266 15.73 -7.51 8.40
N PRO A 267 16.20 -7.68 9.65
CA PRO A 267 15.95 -8.88 10.44
C PRO A 267 14.47 -9.22 10.53
N GLY A 268 14.09 -10.32 9.87
CA GLY A 268 12.70 -10.75 9.77
C GLY A 268 11.81 -9.86 8.88
N GLY A 269 12.40 -9.22 7.86
CA GLY A 269 11.73 -8.55 6.74
C GLY A 269 11.05 -7.21 7.04
N THR A 270 10.73 -6.92 8.30
CA THR A 270 10.03 -5.69 8.72
C THR A 270 10.48 -5.24 10.10
N GLN A 271 10.22 -3.97 10.43
CA GLN A 271 10.54 -3.38 11.73
C GLN A 271 9.53 -3.76 12.84
N LEU A 272 8.37 -4.30 12.47
CA LEU A 272 7.31 -4.67 13.42
C LEU A 272 6.73 -6.04 13.07
N LEU A 273 6.90 -6.99 14.00
CA LEU A 273 6.52 -8.39 13.81
C LEU A 273 5.05 -8.58 13.37
N SER A 274 4.13 -7.81 13.95
CA SER A 274 2.68 -7.91 13.67
C SER A 274 2.27 -7.38 12.29
N LYS A 275 3.16 -6.67 11.59
CA LYS A 275 2.93 -6.19 10.22
C LYS A 275 3.60 -7.07 9.15
N ARG A 276 4.25 -8.16 9.56
CA ARG A 276 4.86 -9.11 8.62
C ARG A 276 3.78 -9.74 7.73
N PRO A 277 3.98 -9.81 6.40
CA PRO A 277 3.11 -10.57 5.49
C PRO A 277 2.78 -11.98 5.96
N GLU A 278 3.70 -12.65 6.65
CA GLU A 278 3.52 -14.00 7.17
C GLU A 278 2.44 -14.10 8.26
N MET A 279 2.08 -12.99 8.91
CA MET A 279 0.98 -12.94 9.87
C MET A 279 -0.41 -12.93 9.20
N PHE A 280 -0.46 -12.75 7.88
CA PHE A 280 -1.69 -12.59 7.10
C PHE A 280 -1.80 -13.64 5.99
N ALA A 281 -1.02 -13.49 4.93
CA ALA A 281 -0.98 -14.40 3.78
C ALA A 281 0.44 -14.39 3.17
N PRO A 282 1.34 -15.29 3.62
CA PRO A 282 2.71 -15.36 3.13
C PRO A 282 2.80 -15.39 1.60
N GLY A 283 3.65 -14.53 1.03
CA GLY A 283 3.87 -14.43 -0.42
C GLY A 283 2.73 -13.79 -1.23
N GLN A 284 1.62 -13.43 -0.59
CA GLN A 284 0.44 -12.86 -1.25
C GLN A 284 0.06 -11.48 -0.67
N TRP A 285 0.19 -11.30 0.65
CA TRP A 285 -0.10 -10.04 1.33
C TRP A 285 0.82 -8.90 0.84
N PRO A 286 0.28 -7.71 0.51
CA PRO A 286 1.09 -6.58 0.09
C PRO A 286 1.87 -6.00 1.29
N ALA A 287 3.20 -6.13 1.26
CA ALA A 287 4.06 -5.69 2.36
C ALA A 287 4.28 -4.16 2.39
N TYR A 288 4.12 -3.48 1.24
CA TYR A 288 4.44 -2.07 1.06
C TYR A 288 3.32 -1.32 0.36
N TYR A 289 3.23 -0.02 0.65
CA TYR A 289 2.25 0.88 0.07
C TYR A 289 2.91 2.13 -0.52
N SER A 290 2.31 2.67 -1.58
CA SER A 290 2.69 3.95 -2.18
C SER A 290 1.93 5.12 -1.58
N SER A 291 0.68 4.89 -1.16
CA SER A 291 -0.15 5.90 -0.49
C SER A 291 -1.25 5.26 0.37
N ALA A 292 -1.72 6.00 1.37
CA ALA A 292 -2.89 5.65 2.18
C ALA A 292 -3.64 6.92 2.59
N ARG A 293 -4.97 6.91 2.47
CA ARG A 293 -5.86 8.04 2.83
C ARG A 293 -7.21 7.51 3.30
N GLY A 294 -7.74 8.06 4.39
CA GLY A 294 -8.99 7.56 4.98
C GLY A 294 -8.83 6.12 5.44
N CYS A 295 -9.59 5.20 4.86
CA CYS A 295 -9.43 3.75 5.04
C CYS A 295 -8.94 3.04 3.76
N GLU A 296 -8.43 3.78 2.77
CA GLU A 296 -7.92 3.24 1.52
C GLU A 296 -6.39 3.18 1.50
N VAL A 297 -5.85 2.11 0.93
CA VAL A 297 -4.41 1.85 0.77
C VAL A 297 -4.13 1.51 -0.69
N THR A 298 -3.08 2.09 -1.27
CA THR A 298 -2.58 1.72 -2.60
C THR A 298 -1.19 1.09 -2.47
N ASP A 299 -0.99 -0.12 -3.00
CA ASP A 299 0.32 -0.80 -2.99
C ASP A 299 1.31 -0.23 -4.01
N LEU A 300 2.50 -0.84 -4.16
CA LEU A 300 3.52 -0.40 -5.13
C LEU A 300 3.22 -0.84 -6.57
N ASP A 301 2.25 -1.74 -6.74
CA ASP A 301 1.75 -2.24 -8.02
C ASP A 301 0.49 -1.48 -8.47
N GLY A 302 0.04 -0.49 -7.69
CA GLY A 302 -1.11 0.36 -8.00
C GLY A 302 -2.46 -0.26 -7.65
N ARG A 303 -2.49 -1.41 -6.97
CA ARG A 303 -3.73 -2.03 -6.49
C ARG A 303 -4.23 -1.27 -5.28
N ARG A 304 -5.55 -1.10 -5.21
CA ARG A 304 -6.22 -0.34 -4.15
C ARG A 304 -7.01 -1.28 -3.26
N TYR A 305 -6.95 -1.02 -1.97
CA TYR A 305 -7.61 -1.84 -0.95
C TYR A 305 -8.34 -0.95 0.06
N LEU A 306 -9.50 -1.40 0.51
CA LEU A 306 -10.10 -0.91 1.75
C LEU A 306 -9.49 -1.68 2.94
N ASP A 307 -9.03 -0.97 3.97
CA ASP A 307 -8.38 -1.57 5.13
C ASP A 307 -9.37 -1.95 6.24
N PHE A 308 -9.87 -3.18 6.12
CA PHE A 308 -10.68 -3.87 7.12
C PHE A 308 -9.82 -4.76 8.04
N THR A 309 -8.58 -4.35 8.30
CA THR A 309 -7.72 -4.97 9.32
C THR A 309 -7.49 -4.03 10.52
N HIS A 310 -6.23 -3.79 10.89
CA HIS A 310 -5.86 -3.13 12.12
C HIS A 310 -5.58 -1.64 11.95
N ASN A 311 -5.71 -1.04 10.75
CA ASN A 311 -5.55 0.40 10.51
C ASN A 311 -4.32 1.03 11.18
N GLY A 312 -3.12 0.58 10.77
CA GLY A 312 -1.86 1.00 11.40
C GLY A 312 -1.66 0.42 12.81
N VAL A 313 -2.12 -0.81 13.06
CA VAL A 313 -2.05 -1.50 14.37
C VAL A 313 -2.75 -0.71 15.48
N GLY A 314 -3.87 -0.07 15.12
CA GLY A 314 -4.72 0.73 15.99
C GLY A 314 -4.29 2.19 16.15
N ALA A 315 -3.20 2.60 15.50
CA ALA A 315 -2.66 3.96 15.64
C ALA A 315 -3.44 5.03 14.86
N CYS A 316 -4.06 4.69 13.74
CA CYS A 316 -4.72 5.67 12.86
C CYS A 316 -6.23 5.74 13.12
N LEU A 317 -6.65 6.13 14.34
CA LEU A 317 -8.06 6.12 14.75
C LEU A 317 -8.98 7.01 13.89
N LEU A 318 -8.48 8.13 13.37
CA LEU A 318 -9.22 9.01 12.45
C LEU A 318 -9.13 8.57 10.98
N GLY A 319 -8.34 7.53 10.69
CA GLY A 319 -7.95 7.13 9.34
C GLY A 319 -6.61 7.73 8.90
N TYR A 320 -6.10 7.21 7.79
CA TYR A 320 -4.83 7.60 7.18
C TYR A 320 -4.89 9.03 6.63
N ALA A 321 -3.81 9.80 6.83
CA ALA A 321 -3.65 11.15 6.31
C ALA A 321 -4.86 12.08 6.60
N HIS A 322 -5.37 12.04 7.83
CA HIS A 322 -6.51 12.87 8.25
C HIS A 322 -6.16 14.37 8.05
N PRO A 323 -6.96 15.15 7.29
CA PRO A 323 -6.56 16.49 6.84
C PRO A 323 -6.15 17.45 7.97
N ARG A 324 -6.88 17.46 9.09
CA ARG A 324 -6.56 18.33 10.25
C ARG A 324 -5.23 17.95 10.92
N VAL A 325 -4.95 16.65 11.06
CA VAL A 325 -3.71 16.17 11.68
C VAL A 325 -2.53 16.43 10.73
N THR A 326 -2.71 16.13 9.44
CA THR A 326 -1.69 16.40 8.42
C THR A 326 -1.35 17.89 8.33
N ALA A 327 -2.35 18.78 8.37
CA ALA A 327 -2.12 20.22 8.36
C ALA A 327 -1.30 20.68 9.58
N ALA A 328 -1.69 20.26 10.79
CA ALA A 328 -0.96 20.62 12.02
C ALA A 328 0.49 20.14 12.01
N VAL A 329 0.74 18.94 11.48
CA VAL A 329 2.10 18.40 11.31
C VAL A 329 2.91 19.20 10.29
N ILE A 330 2.33 19.53 9.13
CA ILE A 330 3.01 20.34 8.10
C ILE A 330 3.38 21.71 8.66
N GLU A 331 2.45 22.37 9.33
CA GLU A 331 2.68 23.67 9.98
C GLU A 331 3.83 23.57 10.99
N ARG A 332 3.83 22.53 11.84
CA ARG A 332 4.87 22.31 12.83
C ARG A 332 6.25 22.06 12.21
N VAL A 333 6.30 21.30 11.12
CA VAL A 333 7.55 21.05 10.38
C VAL A 333 8.07 22.34 9.76
N GLN A 334 7.20 23.16 9.15
CA GLN A 334 7.56 24.44 8.55
C GLN A 334 8.06 25.45 9.58
N ALA A 335 7.48 25.44 10.79
CA ALA A 335 7.92 26.24 11.92
C ALA A 335 9.17 25.67 12.64
N GLY A 336 9.73 24.57 12.14
CA GLY A 336 10.83 23.83 12.77
C GLY A 336 10.31 22.72 13.68
N ALA A 337 10.63 21.47 13.33
CA ALA A 337 10.26 20.29 14.11
C ALA A 337 11.11 20.12 15.38
N MET A 338 12.34 20.63 15.39
CA MET A 338 13.28 20.54 16.51
C MET A 338 14.11 21.82 16.59
N CYS A 339 14.29 22.35 17.80
CA CYS A 339 15.07 23.56 18.07
C CYS A 339 15.83 23.39 19.40
N THR A 340 16.81 24.25 19.66
CA THR A 340 17.44 24.37 20.99
C THR A 340 16.43 24.77 22.07
N LEU A 341 15.39 25.53 21.69
CA LEU A 341 14.27 25.87 22.56
C LEU A 341 13.13 24.86 22.39
N ASN A 342 12.35 24.63 23.45
CA ASN A 342 11.24 23.67 23.43
C ASN A 342 10.06 24.17 22.60
N SER A 343 9.32 23.23 22.01
CA SER A 343 8.04 23.54 21.36
C SER A 343 6.99 23.94 22.41
N PRO A 344 6.26 25.05 22.24
CA PRO A 344 5.16 25.41 23.14
C PRO A 344 4.01 24.38 23.12
N ASP A 345 3.96 23.52 22.09
CA ASP A 345 2.94 22.48 21.95
C ASP A 345 3.04 21.41 23.04
N GLU A 346 4.21 21.21 23.67
CA GLU A 346 4.37 20.28 24.79
C GLU A 346 3.55 20.70 26.01
N VAL A 347 3.55 22.01 26.33
CA VAL A 347 2.79 22.56 27.46
C VAL A 347 1.29 22.52 27.17
N ARG A 348 0.90 22.82 25.92
CA ARG A 348 -0.50 22.74 25.48
C ARG A 348 -1.04 21.32 25.57
N LEU A 349 -0.25 20.34 25.09
CA LEU A 349 -0.65 18.94 25.14
C LEU A 349 -0.75 18.44 26.59
N ALA A 350 0.19 18.82 27.46
CA ALA A 350 0.12 18.46 28.87
C ALA A 350 -1.18 18.96 29.51
N ARG A 351 -1.55 20.22 29.23
CA ARG A 351 -2.81 20.81 29.70
C ARG A 351 -4.03 20.04 29.18
N GLU A 352 -4.10 19.78 27.87
CA GLU A 352 -5.24 19.02 27.30
C GLU A 352 -5.41 17.64 27.91
N LEU A 353 -4.30 16.93 28.16
CA LEU A 353 -4.35 15.61 28.78
C LEU A 353 -4.75 15.67 30.25
N ILE A 354 -4.27 16.66 31.01
CA ILE A 354 -4.68 16.88 32.40
C ILE A 354 -6.15 17.29 32.48
N ASP A 355 -6.62 18.16 31.58
CA ASP A 355 -8.02 18.58 31.51
C ASP A 355 -8.97 17.39 31.21
N LEU A 356 -8.50 16.40 30.43
CA LEU A 356 -9.23 15.15 30.20
C LEU A 356 -9.20 14.19 31.39
N HIS A 357 -8.24 14.34 32.30
CA HIS A 357 -7.99 13.44 33.43
C HIS A 357 -7.71 14.25 34.70
N PRO A 358 -8.74 14.83 35.37
CA PRO A 358 -8.54 15.77 36.48
C PRO A 358 -7.76 15.23 37.68
N TRP A 359 -7.64 13.91 37.81
CA TRP A 359 -6.82 13.23 38.83
C TRP A 359 -5.31 13.28 38.53
N ALA A 360 -4.93 13.50 37.27
CA ALA A 360 -3.55 13.60 36.84
C ALA A 360 -3.07 15.05 36.96
N GLU A 361 -1.85 15.24 37.47
CA GLU A 361 -1.29 16.55 37.75
C GLU A 361 -0.12 16.89 36.83
N GLN A 362 0.53 15.87 36.27
CA GLN A 362 1.73 16.00 35.46
C GLN A 362 1.68 15.07 34.25
N ALA A 363 2.39 15.46 33.18
CA ALA A 363 2.53 14.70 31.96
C ALA A 363 3.99 14.62 31.52
N ARG A 364 4.38 13.49 30.91
CA ARG A 364 5.67 13.29 30.26
C ARG A 364 5.48 12.62 28.91
N PHE A 365 6.22 13.07 27.90
CA PHE A 365 6.10 12.55 26.54
C PHE A 365 7.27 11.67 26.13
N ALA A 366 6.96 10.65 25.33
CA ALA A 366 7.90 9.74 24.69
C ALA A 366 7.47 9.52 23.22
N ARG A 367 8.00 8.53 22.52
CA ARG A 367 7.66 8.28 21.10
C ARG A 367 7.00 6.93 20.84
N GLY A 368 7.15 5.97 21.76
CA GLY A 368 6.47 4.68 21.69
C GLY A 368 5.66 4.34 22.94
N GLY A 369 4.62 3.50 22.79
CA GLY A 369 3.86 2.97 23.93
C GLY A 369 4.73 2.11 24.86
N GLY A 370 5.48 1.15 24.32
CA GLY A 370 6.38 0.31 25.13
C GLY A 370 7.49 1.10 25.83
N GLU A 371 8.02 2.15 25.19
CA GLU A 371 8.95 3.10 25.82
C GLU A 371 8.27 3.85 26.98
N SER A 372 7.03 4.31 26.77
CA SER A 372 6.24 5.00 27.80
C SER A 372 5.93 4.09 28.99
N LEU A 373 5.69 2.80 28.76
CA LEU A 373 5.51 1.81 29.84
C LEU A 373 6.81 1.54 30.60
N ALA A 374 7.96 1.52 29.91
CA ALA A 374 9.26 1.43 30.57
C ALA A 374 9.56 2.65 31.46
N ILE A 375 9.16 3.86 31.00
CA ILE A 375 9.20 5.08 31.81
C ILE A 375 8.29 4.94 33.04
N ALA A 376 7.03 4.53 32.85
CA ALA A 376 6.07 4.38 33.94
C ALA A 376 6.53 3.35 34.99
N ALA A 377 7.07 2.20 34.55
CA ALA A 377 7.68 1.20 35.42
C ALA A 377 8.86 1.76 36.22
N ARG A 378 9.73 2.56 35.58
CA ARG A 378 10.86 3.21 36.26
C ARG A 378 10.41 4.26 37.27
N LEU A 379 9.40 5.07 36.93
CA LEU A 379 8.81 6.06 37.84
C LEU A 379 8.22 5.40 39.09
N ALA A 380 7.46 4.31 38.93
CA ALA A 380 6.94 3.56 40.08
C ALA A 380 8.04 3.02 40.99
N ARG A 381 9.10 2.42 40.43
CA ARG A 381 10.24 1.92 41.21
C ARG A 381 10.96 3.06 41.94
N ALA A 382 11.20 4.17 41.25
CA ALA A 382 11.86 5.34 41.84
C ALA A 382 11.02 5.99 42.94
N ALA A 383 9.72 6.16 42.72
CA ALA A 383 8.80 6.76 43.68
C ALA A 383 8.58 5.90 44.94
N THR A 384 8.75 4.59 44.83
CA THR A 384 8.51 3.66 45.96
C THR A 384 9.79 3.14 46.61
N GLY A 385 10.93 3.18 45.92
CA GLY A 385 12.17 2.51 46.34
C GLY A 385 12.08 0.98 46.27
N ARG A 386 11.19 0.44 45.42
CA ARG A 386 10.85 -0.99 45.37
C ARG A 386 11.09 -1.59 43.98
N ASP A 387 11.28 -2.90 43.89
CA ASP A 387 11.75 -3.57 42.67
C ASP A 387 10.64 -4.27 41.87
N VAL A 388 9.68 -4.89 42.55
CA VAL A 388 8.77 -5.86 41.93
C VAL A 388 7.61 -5.16 41.25
N ILE A 389 7.30 -5.58 40.03
CA ILE A 389 6.12 -5.16 39.28
C ILE A 389 5.21 -6.37 39.08
N ALA A 390 3.99 -6.30 39.58
CA ALA A 390 2.94 -7.22 39.16
C ALA A 390 2.33 -6.71 37.86
N PHE A 391 2.03 -7.56 36.88
CA PHE A 391 1.43 -7.07 35.64
C PHE A 391 0.45 -8.03 34.97
N CYS A 392 -0.46 -7.45 34.19
CA CYS A 392 -1.42 -8.20 33.39
C CYS A 392 -1.59 -7.56 32.00
N GLY A 393 -1.13 -8.27 30.98
CA GLY A 393 -1.28 -7.87 29.58
C GLY A 393 0.05 -7.83 28.85
N TYR A 394 0.10 -7.10 27.73
CA TYR A 394 1.34 -6.85 26.98
C TYR A 394 1.70 -5.37 27.04
N HIS A 395 2.91 -5.08 27.56
CA HIS A 395 3.33 -3.72 27.91
C HIS A 395 4.62 -3.28 27.20
N GLY A 396 4.92 -3.87 26.04
CA GLY A 396 6.10 -3.54 25.24
C GLY A 396 7.20 -4.61 25.30
N TRP A 397 8.41 -4.25 24.86
CA TRP A 397 9.51 -5.18 24.62
C TRP A 397 10.69 -5.05 25.59
N SER A 398 10.67 -4.05 26.47
CA SER A 398 11.81 -3.74 27.34
C SER A 398 12.10 -4.82 28.38
N ASP A 399 13.35 -4.86 28.86
CA ASP A 399 13.88 -5.84 29.80
C ASP A 399 13.00 -6.09 31.02
N TRP A 400 12.37 -5.06 31.60
CA TRP A 400 11.52 -5.23 32.78
C TRP A 400 10.33 -6.16 32.51
N TYR A 401 9.71 -6.07 31.33
CA TYR A 401 8.55 -6.88 30.97
C TYR A 401 9.00 -8.31 30.63
N LEU A 402 10.07 -8.42 29.82
CA LEU A 402 10.55 -9.71 29.34
C LEU A 402 11.25 -10.54 30.44
N ALA A 403 11.67 -9.91 31.54
CA ALA A 403 12.19 -10.58 32.72
C ALA A 403 11.22 -11.61 33.34
N ALA A 404 9.92 -11.50 33.08
CA ALA A 404 8.93 -12.48 33.52
C ALA A 404 9.25 -13.92 33.05
N ASN A 405 9.83 -14.07 31.85
CA ASN A 405 10.18 -15.37 31.29
C ASN A 405 11.56 -15.90 31.73
N LEU A 406 12.28 -15.20 32.63
CA LEU A 406 13.51 -15.74 33.23
C LEU A 406 13.24 -16.82 34.28
N ASN A 407 12.08 -16.74 34.96
CA ASN A 407 11.69 -17.67 36.03
C ASN A 407 11.04 -18.95 35.51
N ALA A 408 10.38 -18.87 34.35
CA ALA A 408 9.75 -19.99 33.69
C ALA A 408 9.73 -19.69 32.20
N ASP A 409 10.13 -20.65 31.37
CA ASP A 409 10.26 -20.50 29.91
C ASP A 409 8.96 -20.05 29.21
N ARG A 410 7.83 -20.00 29.94
CA ARG A 410 6.46 -19.84 29.44
C ARG A 410 5.56 -18.97 30.33
N ALA A 411 6.11 -18.11 31.21
CA ALA A 411 5.29 -17.28 32.12
C ALA A 411 4.33 -16.33 31.36
N LEU A 412 4.70 -15.93 30.15
CA LEU A 412 3.86 -15.10 29.28
C LEU A 412 2.86 -15.89 28.39
N ASP A 413 2.82 -17.23 28.46
CA ASP A 413 2.00 -18.03 27.53
C ASP A 413 0.48 -17.86 27.71
N GLY A 414 0.06 -17.40 28.90
CA GLY A 414 -1.33 -17.02 29.20
C GLY A 414 -1.68 -15.56 28.88
N HIS A 415 -0.70 -14.77 28.43
CA HIS A 415 -0.88 -13.37 28.09
C HIS A 415 -1.08 -13.19 26.58
N LEU A 416 -1.29 -11.94 26.17
CA LEU A 416 -1.54 -11.58 24.77
C LEU A 416 -0.48 -12.15 23.82
N LEU A 417 0.80 -12.16 24.23
CA LEU A 417 1.92 -12.61 23.42
C LEU A 417 2.67 -13.78 24.09
N PRO A 418 2.30 -15.03 23.77
CA PRO A 418 2.98 -16.22 24.27
C PRO A 418 4.35 -16.44 23.60
N GLY A 419 5.21 -17.25 24.21
CA GLY A 419 6.43 -17.80 23.60
C GLY A 419 7.58 -16.81 23.38
N LEU A 420 7.63 -15.70 24.13
CA LEU A 420 8.71 -14.72 24.01
C LEU A 420 10.00 -15.20 24.69
N ASN A 421 11.09 -15.33 23.95
CA ASN A 421 12.39 -15.75 24.50
C ASN A 421 13.11 -14.56 25.18
N PRO A 422 13.55 -14.68 26.46
CA PRO A 422 14.21 -13.60 27.19
C PRO A 422 15.71 -13.42 26.86
N ALA A 423 16.17 -13.90 25.71
CA ALA A 423 17.56 -13.75 25.27
C ALA A 423 18.00 -12.27 25.28
N GLY A 424 19.09 -11.98 26.00
CA GLY A 424 19.61 -10.63 26.19
C GLY A 424 19.13 -9.92 27.46
N VAL A 425 18.10 -10.45 28.15
CA VAL A 425 17.63 -9.88 29.43
C VAL A 425 18.58 -10.28 30.56
N PRO A 426 19.09 -9.33 31.38
CA PRO A 426 19.97 -9.64 32.49
C PRO A 426 19.32 -10.56 33.54
N ARG A 427 20.04 -11.62 33.95
CA ARG A 427 19.57 -12.56 34.99
C ARG A 427 19.28 -11.91 36.34
N GLY A 428 19.90 -10.76 36.63
CA GLY A 428 19.64 -9.99 37.85
C GLY A 428 18.23 -9.41 37.93
N LEU A 429 17.50 -9.32 36.80
CA LEU A 429 16.10 -8.91 36.78
C LEU A 429 15.13 -10.04 37.13
N ASN A 430 15.65 -11.21 37.48
CA ASN A 430 14.81 -12.34 37.80
C ASN A 430 13.86 -12.03 38.98
N SER A 431 12.60 -12.48 38.88
CA SER A 431 11.56 -12.21 39.88
C SER A 431 11.25 -10.72 40.13
N THR A 432 11.66 -9.81 39.25
CA THR A 432 11.31 -8.37 39.35
C THR A 432 10.03 -8.01 38.57
N ALA A 433 9.50 -8.94 37.77
CA ALA A 433 8.23 -8.81 37.06
C ALA A 433 7.45 -10.11 37.18
N ILE A 434 6.22 -10.03 37.69
CA ILE A 434 5.40 -11.19 38.02
C ILE A 434 4.04 -11.06 37.30
N PRO A 435 3.75 -11.91 36.32
CA PRO A 435 2.46 -11.89 35.62
C PRO A 435 1.31 -12.39 36.50
N PHE A 436 0.11 -11.85 36.29
CA PHE A 436 -1.17 -12.42 36.76
C PHE A 436 -2.23 -12.34 35.66
N THR A 437 -3.25 -13.18 35.75
CA THR A 437 -4.29 -13.30 34.73
C THR A 437 -5.39 -12.25 34.91
N TYR A 438 -5.86 -11.65 33.81
CA TYR A 438 -6.97 -10.69 33.84
C TYR A 438 -8.24 -11.34 34.42
N ASN A 439 -8.98 -10.62 35.26
CA ASN A 439 -10.13 -11.13 36.03
C ASN A 439 -9.81 -12.26 37.04
N ARG A 440 -8.54 -12.48 37.40
CA ARG A 440 -8.11 -13.39 38.47
C ARG A 440 -7.47 -12.61 39.61
N LEU A 441 -8.32 -11.97 40.43
CA LEU A 441 -7.86 -11.13 41.54
C LEU A 441 -7.04 -11.91 42.56
N GLU A 442 -7.41 -13.17 42.79
CA GLU A 442 -6.74 -14.12 43.70
C GLU A 442 -5.26 -14.32 43.37
N GLU A 443 -4.87 -14.23 42.10
CA GLU A 443 -3.47 -14.33 41.68
C GLU A 443 -2.68 -13.08 42.09
N LEU A 444 -3.28 -11.89 41.97
CA LEU A 444 -2.65 -10.66 42.44
C LEU A 444 -2.54 -10.65 43.97
N GLU A 445 -3.55 -11.09 44.70
CA GLU A 445 -3.49 -11.22 46.16
C GLU A 445 -2.30 -12.10 46.60
N ALA A 446 -2.04 -13.20 45.89
CA ALA A 446 -0.87 -14.03 46.13
C ALA A 446 0.46 -13.29 45.84
N ILE A 447 0.52 -12.49 44.77
CA ILE A 447 1.71 -11.68 44.45
C ILE A 447 1.94 -10.61 45.51
N VAL A 448 0.90 -9.92 45.96
CA VAL A 448 0.99 -8.89 47.01
C VAL A 448 1.52 -9.51 48.30
N ARG A 449 0.97 -10.66 48.72
CA ARG A 449 1.41 -11.39 49.92
C ARG A 449 2.86 -11.87 49.85
N THR A 450 3.31 -12.33 48.69
CA THR A 450 4.68 -12.87 48.51
C THR A 450 5.73 -11.78 48.24
N SER A 451 5.35 -10.70 47.57
CA SER A 451 6.22 -9.57 47.28
C SER A 451 6.37 -8.65 48.50
N GLY A 452 5.30 -8.49 49.29
CA GLY A 452 5.26 -7.64 50.46
C GLY A 452 5.69 -6.21 50.15
N SER A 453 6.58 -5.66 50.97
CA SER A 453 7.13 -4.30 50.80
C SER A 453 8.01 -4.12 49.55
N ARG A 454 8.25 -5.17 48.74
CA ARG A 454 9.00 -5.06 47.48
C ARG A 454 8.13 -4.73 46.27
N LEU A 455 6.80 -4.73 46.40
CA LEU A 455 5.89 -4.41 45.29
C LEU A 455 5.87 -2.90 45.02
N ALA A 456 6.44 -2.49 43.89
CA ALA A 456 6.48 -1.12 43.42
C ALA A 456 5.16 -0.71 42.75
N ALA A 457 4.64 -1.58 41.87
CA ALA A 457 3.46 -1.27 41.09
C ALA A 457 2.70 -2.50 40.59
N VAL A 458 1.43 -2.26 40.26
CA VAL A 458 0.61 -3.12 39.42
C VAL A 458 0.41 -2.41 38.08
N ILE A 459 0.82 -3.05 36.98
CA ILE A 459 0.67 -2.51 35.61
C ILE A 459 -0.31 -3.37 34.82
N MET A 460 -1.37 -2.78 34.27
CA MET A 460 -2.36 -3.53 33.49
C MET A 460 -3.12 -2.68 32.48
N GLU A 461 -3.62 -3.30 31.42
CA GLU A 461 -4.69 -2.69 30.62
C GLU A 461 -5.98 -2.70 31.47
N PRO A 462 -6.70 -1.57 31.65
CA PRO A 462 -7.94 -1.55 32.43
C PRO A 462 -9.01 -2.43 31.77
N THR A 463 -8.99 -2.50 30.44
CA THR A 463 -9.72 -3.47 29.62
C THR A 463 -9.06 -3.55 28.25
N ARG A 464 -9.35 -4.59 27.45
CA ARG A 464 -8.86 -4.70 26.07
C ARG A 464 -9.83 -5.41 25.14
N ASN A 465 -10.13 -6.67 25.44
CA ASN A 465 -11.02 -7.51 24.63
C ASN A 465 -12.29 -7.90 25.41
N THR A 466 -12.16 -8.04 26.73
CA THR A 466 -13.22 -8.47 27.63
C THR A 466 -13.41 -7.41 28.72
N PRO A 467 -14.65 -7.07 29.09
CA PRO A 467 -14.91 -6.22 30.24
C PRO A 467 -14.31 -6.79 31.54
N PRO A 468 -13.94 -5.93 32.50
CA PRO A 468 -13.57 -6.38 33.83
C PRO A 468 -14.77 -7.07 34.50
N ALA A 469 -14.51 -8.13 35.24
CA ALA A 469 -15.51 -8.74 36.11
C ALA A 469 -15.92 -7.73 37.20
N THR A 470 -17.16 -7.87 37.70
CA THR A 470 -17.66 -7.02 38.78
C THR A 470 -16.70 -7.01 39.97
N GLY A 471 -16.28 -5.83 40.41
CA GLY A 471 -15.38 -5.65 41.55
C GLY A 471 -13.90 -5.89 41.25
N PHE A 472 -13.52 -6.34 40.05
CA PHE A 472 -12.13 -6.65 39.73
C PHE A 472 -11.24 -5.42 39.82
N LEU A 473 -11.55 -4.34 39.09
CA LEU A 473 -10.71 -3.12 39.09
C LEU A 473 -10.72 -2.41 40.46
N GLN A 474 -11.84 -2.45 41.18
CA GLN A 474 -11.93 -1.97 42.56
C GLN A 474 -10.99 -2.74 43.48
N GLY A 475 -10.98 -4.08 43.37
CA GLY A 475 -10.08 -4.96 44.11
C GLY A 475 -8.62 -4.69 43.79
N ILE A 476 -8.25 -4.50 42.51
CA ILE A 476 -6.89 -4.11 42.12
C ILE A 476 -6.47 -2.80 42.81
N ARG A 477 -7.34 -1.78 42.76
CA ARG A 477 -7.06 -0.47 43.38
C ARG A 477 -6.86 -0.61 44.89
N GLN A 478 -7.76 -1.31 45.56
CA GLN A 478 -7.69 -1.56 47.00
C GLN A 478 -6.38 -2.27 47.38
N LEU A 479 -6.01 -3.34 46.66
CA LEU A 479 -4.76 -4.07 46.91
C LEU A 479 -3.52 -3.19 46.70
N CYS A 480 -3.54 -2.30 45.72
CA CYS A 480 -2.44 -1.34 45.52
C CYS A 480 -2.33 -0.38 46.71
N ASP A 481 -3.46 0.13 47.21
CA ASP A 481 -3.49 1.06 48.34
C ASP A 481 -3.01 0.39 49.63
N GLU A 482 -3.49 -0.82 49.92
CA GLU A 482 -3.08 -1.62 51.08
C GLU A 482 -1.59 -1.98 51.04
N ALA A 483 -1.06 -2.32 49.85
CA ALA A 483 0.35 -2.64 49.68
C ALA A 483 1.25 -1.40 49.61
N GLY A 484 0.69 -0.20 49.43
CA GLY A 484 1.43 1.02 49.09
C GLY A 484 2.15 0.92 47.73
N ALA A 485 1.59 0.15 46.80
CA ALA A 485 2.06 0.02 45.42
C ALA A 485 1.34 1.02 44.51
N LYS A 486 1.98 1.42 43.40
CA LYS A 486 1.36 2.29 42.40
C LYS A 486 0.49 1.50 41.43
N LEU A 487 -0.70 1.99 41.11
CA LEU A 487 -1.51 1.45 40.02
C LEU A 487 -1.17 2.19 38.72
N ILE A 488 -0.83 1.43 37.68
CA ILE A 488 -0.53 1.97 36.35
C ILE A 488 -1.47 1.36 35.33
N PHE A 489 -2.25 2.20 34.65
CA PHE A 489 -3.08 1.77 33.54
C PHE A 489 -2.38 1.95 32.19
N ASP A 490 -2.29 0.86 31.44
CA ASP A 490 -1.90 0.85 30.03
C ASP A 490 -3.14 1.10 29.16
N GLU A 491 -3.27 2.31 28.64
CA GLU A 491 -4.33 2.74 27.73
C GLU A 491 -3.81 2.88 26.29
N VAL A 492 -2.68 2.25 25.97
CA VAL A 492 -2.04 2.38 24.65
C VAL A 492 -2.97 1.88 23.54
N THR A 493 -3.78 0.84 23.79
CA THR A 493 -4.71 0.30 22.78
C THR A 493 -6.12 0.89 22.89
N THR A 494 -6.62 1.10 24.11
CA THR A 494 -8.02 1.48 24.39
C THR A 494 -8.24 2.99 24.49
N GLY A 495 -7.21 3.75 24.85
CA GLY A 495 -7.26 5.20 24.99
C GLY A 495 -7.72 5.88 23.70
N PHE A 496 -8.60 6.87 23.83
CA PHE A 496 -9.31 7.57 22.75
C PHE A 496 -10.22 6.72 21.86
N ARG A 497 -10.02 5.39 21.82
CA ARG A 497 -10.74 4.46 20.95
C ARG A 497 -12.06 4.00 21.57
N LEU A 498 -12.04 3.59 22.84
CA LEU A 498 -13.24 3.17 23.55
C LEU A 498 -13.95 4.36 24.21
N ARG A 499 -13.14 5.32 24.67
CA ARG A 499 -13.56 6.51 25.39
C ARG A 499 -12.56 7.63 25.15
N LEU A 500 -13.03 8.86 24.93
CA LEU A 500 -12.16 10.05 24.88
C LEU A 500 -11.42 10.18 26.21
N GLY A 501 -10.08 10.21 26.18
CA GLY A 501 -9.21 10.11 27.36
C GLY A 501 -8.69 8.68 27.55
N GLY A 502 -9.49 7.83 28.20
CA GLY A 502 -9.16 6.42 28.44
C GLY A 502 -10.38 5.62 28.89
N ALA A 503 -10.33 4.30 28.70
CA ALA A 503 -11.38 3.38 29.15
C ALA A 503 -11.55 3.36 30.68
N HIS A 504 -10.49 3.63 31.46
CA HIS A 504 -10.57 3.73 32.92
C HIS A 504 -11.61 4.75 33.42
N LEU A 505 -11.88 5.80 32.64
CA LEU A 505 -12.88 6.82 32.96
C LEU A 505 -14.29 6.25 33.05
N ASP A 506 -14.60 5.19 32.29
CA ASP A 506 -15.91 4.54 32.34
C ASP A 506 -16.08 3.65 33.59
N TYR A 507 -14.97 3.28 34.24
CA TYR A 507 -14.96 2.42 35.44
C TYR A 507 -14.84 3.21 36.75
N GLY A 508 -14.60 4.52 36.68
CA GLY A 508 -14.47 5.38 37.86
C GLY A 508 -13.28 5.04 38.76
N ILE A 509 -12.22 4.43 38.20
CA ILE A 509 -10.99 4.09 38.94
C ILE A 509 -9.87 5.00 38.48
N GLU A 510 -9.32 5.75 39.42
CA GLU A 510 -8.16 6.62 39.20
C GLU A 510 -6.86 5.84 39.47
N PRO A 511 -6.01 5.63 38.45
CA PRO A 511 -4.69 5.07 38.68
C PRO A 511 -3.76 6.13 39.28
N ASP A 512 -2.54 5.73 39.63
CA ASP A 512 -1.48 6.67 39.98
C ASP A 512 -0.77 7.20 38.72
N VAL A 513 -0.74 6.38 37.67
CA VAL A 513 -0.22 6.71 36.34
C VAL A 513 -1.10 6.07 35.26
N ALA A 514 -1.32 6.76 34.15
CA ALA A 514 -1.89 6.20 32.93
C ALA A 514 -0.97 6.46 31.74
N VAL A 515 -0.91 5.51 30.82
CA VAL A 515 -0.09 5.62 29.60
C VAL A 515 -0.96 5.54 28.36
N VAL A 516 -0.91 6.58 27.53
CA VAL A 516 -1.64 6.67 26.25
C VAL A 516 -0.66 6.84 25.08
N ALA A 517 -0.92 6.20 23.95
CA ALA A 517 -0.13 6.34 22.72
C ALA A 517 -1.01 5.96 21.52
N LYS A 518 -0.45 5.34 20.47
CA LYS A 518 -1.17 4.87 19.26
C LYS A 518 -2.13 5.92 18.71
N ALA A 519 -3.42 5.79 19.03
CA ALA A 519 -4.50 6.68 18.59
C ALA A 519 -4.21 8.15 18.89
N LEU A 520 -3.50 8.44 19.99
CA LEU A 520 -3.11 9.80 20.38
C LEU A 520 -2.43 10.56 19.23
N GLY A 521 -1.51 9.92 18.50
CA GLY A 521 -0.79 10.57 17.40
C GLY A 521 -1.44 10.44 16.03
N ASN A 522 -2.55 9.71 15.92
CA ASN A 522 -3.17 9.32 14.65
C ASN A 522 -2.16 8.91 13.54
N GLY A 523 -1.19 8.06 13.89
CA GLY A 523 -0.13 7.59 12.98
C GLY A 523 1.21 8.30 13.12
N HIS A 524 1.32 9.38 13.91
CA HIS A 524 2.59 10.02 14.25
C HIS A 524 3.17 9.49 15.58
N PRO A 525 4.51 9.38 15.73
CA PRO A 525 5.13 8.88 16.96
C PRO A 525 4.87 9.82 18.15
N ILE A 526 4.09 9.36 19.12
CA ILE A 526 3.87 10.02 20.40
C ILE A 526 3.34 9.01 21.42
N GLY A 527 3.87 9.07 22.63
CA GLY A 527 3.30 8.45 23.82
C GLY A 527 3.30 9.46 24.95
N ALA A 528 2.34 9.35 25.86
CA ALA A 528 2.22 10.20 27.03
C ALA A 528 2.04 9.34 28.29
N VAL A 529 2.80 9.69 29.32
CA VAL A 529 2.65 9.19 30.68
C VAL A 529 2.04 10.34 31.48
N ILE A 530 0.83 10.16 31.97
CA ILE A 530 0.13 11.12 32.83
C ILE A 530 -0.01 10.53 34.22
N GLY A 531 0.07 11.34 35.27
CA GLY A 531 -0.01 10.80 36.62
C GLY A 531 -0.09 11.84 37.71
N LYS A 532 -0.25 11.34 38.94
CA LYS A 532 -0.16 12.13 40.17
C LYS A 532 1.26 12.62 40.39
N ALA A 533 1.42 13.81 40.93
CA ALA A 533 2.73 14.41 41.24
C ALA A 533 3.58 13.48 42.12
N THR A 534 2.94 12.83 43.10
CA THR A 534 3.57 11.86 44.03
C THR A 534 4.27 10.66 43.35
N THR A 535 3.98 10.38 42.08
CA THR A 535 4.70 9.35 41.30
C THR A 535 5.54 9.99 40.19
N MET A 536 5.03 11.02 39.54
CA MET A 536 5.67 11.67 38.38
C MET A 536 6.94 12.45 38.76
N GLU A 537 6.99 13.05 39.95
CA GLU A 537 8.14 13.81 40.44
C GLU A 537 9.38 12.96 40.72
N ALA A 538 9.24 11.63 40.81
CA ALA A 538 10.38 10.71 40.87
C ALA A 538 11.28 10.78 39.62
N ALA A 539 10.83 11.42 38.54
CA ALA A 539 11.66 11.78 37.39
C ALA A 539 12.78 12.78 37.72
N GLN A 540 12.70 13.51 38.83
CA GLN A 540 13.76 14.43 39.28
C GLN A 540 14.96 13.65 39.84
N ASP A 541 14.70 12.51 40.49
CA ASP A 541 15.74 11.65 41.08
C ASP A 541 16.18 10.52 40.15
N SER A 542 15.35 10.15 39.17
CA SER A 542 15.63 9.10 38.19
C SER A 542 16.01 9.66 36.83
N PHE A 543 17.14 9.23 36.26
CA PHE A 543 17.53 9.65 34.91
C PHE A 543 16.58 9.09 33.85
N ILE A 544 15.73 9.97 33.31
CA ILE A 544 14.71 9.69 32.28
C ILE A 544 14.76 10.82 31.27
N SER A 545 15.58 10.71 30.22
CA SER A 545 15.74 11.77 29.22
C SER A 545 16.05 11.21 27.84
N SER A 546 15.58 11.90 26.80
CA SER A 546 15.90 11.59 25.40
C SER A 546 15.73 12.83 24.52
N THR A 547 16.63 12.99 23.55
CA THR A 547 16.64 14.13 22.62
C THR A 547 15.35 14.23 21.81
N TYR A 548 14.82 13.11 21.32
CA TYR A 548 13.65 13.14 20.43
C TYR A 548 12.33 13.31 21.18
N TRP A 549 12.32 13.46 22.50
CA TRP A 549 11.08 13.72 23.22
C TRP A 549 10.61 15.18 23.11
N THR A 550 11.50 16.10 22.76
CA THR A 550 11.24 17.55 22.65
C THR A 550 10.87 18.02 21.23
N GLU A 551 10.82 17.11 20.25
CA GLU A 551 10.38 17.48 18.90
C GLU A 551 8.87 17.81 18.88
N GLY A 552 8.48 18.75 18.02
CA GLY A 552 7.14 19.33 18.01
C GLY A 552 6.07 18.54 17.23
N VAL A 553 6.44 17.63 16.33
CA VAL A 553 5.51 16.91 15.43
C VAL A 553 4.57 16.01 16.22
N GLY A 554 5.08 15.22 17.17
CA GLY A 554 4.27 14.36 18.04
C GLY A 554 3.18 15.16 18.78
N PRO A 555 3.55 16.21 19.54
CA PRO A 555 2.60 17.09 20.21
C PRO A 555 1.58 17.77 19.30
N ALA A 556 2.02 18.30 18.14
CA ALA A 556 1.12 18.93 17.18
C ALA A 556 0.07 17.95 16.62
N ALA A 557 0.51 16.72 16.28
CA ALA A 557 -0.40 15.67 15.83
C ALA A 557 -1.42 15.29 16.92
N ALA A 558 -0.96 15.17 18.16
CA ALA A 558 -1.79 14.81 19.30
C ALA A 558 -2.84 15.86 19.64
N LEU A 559 -2.46 17.15 19.65
CA LEU A 559 -3.39 18.26 19.83
C LEU A 559 -4.48 18.27 18.76
N ALA A 560 -4.10 18.11 17.48
CA ALA A 560 -5.06 18.05 16.38
C ALA A 560 -6.01 16.84 16.48
N MET A 561 -5.50 15.69 16.91
CA MET A 561 -6.29 14.49 17.17
C MET A 561 -7.30 14.71 18.31
N ILE A 562 -6.85 15.21 19.46
CA ILE A 562 -7.71 15.51 20.61
C ILE A 562 -8.81 16.50 20.21
N ALA A 563 -8.47 17.54 19.46
CA ALA A 563 -9.45 18.52 18.96
C ALA A 563 -10.54 17.87 18.09
N VAL A 564 -10.18 16.96 17.17
CA VAL A 564 -11.17 16.19 16.40
C VAL A 564 -12.07 15.36 17.32
N CYS A 565 -11.51 14.66 18.30
CA CYS A 565 -12.31 13.85 19.23
C CYS A 565 -13.19 14.66 20.19
N ARG A 566 -12.86 15.92 20.47
CA ARG A 566 -13.75 16.82 21.24
C ARG A 566 -14.93 17.28 20.42
N GLU A 567 -14.76 17.46 19.11
CA GLU A 567 -15.80 17.93 18.19
C GLU A 567 -16.68 16.81 17.63
N THR A 568 -16.17 15.58 17.60
CA THR A 568 -16.82 14.41 16.98
C THR A 568 -16.78 13.22 17.92
N ASP A 569 -17.91 12.53 18.11
CA ASP A 569 -17.98 11.27 18.87
C ASP A 569 -17.32 10.12 18.09
N VAL A 570 -15.99 10.15 18.03
CA VAL A 570 -15.18 9.12 17.37
C VAL A 570 -15.39 7.75 18.03
N PRO A 571 -15.38 7.60 19.38
CA PRO A 571 -15.66 6.30 20.01
C PRO A 571 -17.04 5.73 19.63
N GLY A 572 -18.08 6.56 19.60
CA GLY A 572 -19.41 6.15 19.17
C GLY A 572 -19.47 5.73 17.71
N HIS A 573 -18.81 6.47 16.82
CA HIS A 573 -18.72 6.12 15.40
C HIS A 573 -18.02 4.78 15.19
N VAL A 574 -16.84 4.56 15.78
CA VAL A 574 -16.08 3.32 15.60
C VAL A 574 -16.78 2.12 16.25
N ARG A 575 -17.53 2.32 17.33
CA ARG A 575 -18.44 1.31 17.90
C ARG A 575 -19.53 0.92 16.89
N MET A 576 -20.23 1.89 16.32
CA MET A 576 -21.29 1.64 15.33
C MET A 576 -20.78 0.89 14.09
N ILE A 577 -19.64 1.32 13.54
CA ILE A 577 -18.99 0.64 12.41
C ILE A 577 -18.60 -0.80 12.80
N GLY A 578 -18.01 -0.97 13.99
CA GLY A 578 -17.64 -2.28 14.51
C GLY A 578 -18.83 -3.21 14.70
N ASP A 579 -19.93 -2.73 15.27
CA ASP A 579 -21.17 -3.49 15.43
C ASP A 579 -21.72 -3.94 14.08
N THR A 580 -21.80 -3.03 13.11
CA THR A 580 -22.27 -3.34 11.76
C THR A 580 -21.39 -4.42 11.09
N PHE A 581 -20.06 -4.32 11.24
CA PHE A 581 -19.13 -5.33 10.73
C PHE A 581 -19.38 -6.69 11.39
N ARG A 582 -19.54 -6.73 12.71
CA ARG A 582 -19.79 -7.96 13.46
C ARG A 582 -21.10 -8.62 13.05
N ASP A 583 -22.15 -7.84 12.82
CA ASP A 583 -23.45 -8.33 12.39
C ASP A 583 -23.39 -8.92 10.98
N VAL A 584 -22.65 -8.30 10.05
CA VAL A 584 -22.38 -8.86 8.73
C VAL A 584 -21.67 -10.21 8.86
N CYS A 585 -20.56 -10.28 9.59
CA CYS A 585 -19.81 -11.52 9.75
C CYS A 585 -20.63 -12.63 10.42
N ARG A 586 -21.43 -12.30 11.44
CA ARG A 586 -22.30 -13.27 12.13
C ARG A 586 -23.37 -13.82 11.18
N ARG A 587 -24.08 -12.92 10.48
CA ARG A 587 -25.12 -13.31 9.51
C ARG A 587 -24.56 -14.23 8.43
N LEU A 588 -23.38 -13.91 7.89
CA LEU A 588 -22.74 -14.73 6.86
C LEU A 588 -22.24 -16.07 7.42
N ALA A 589 -21.71 -16.10 8.64
CA ALA A 589 -21.32 -17.34 9.30
C ALA A 589 -22.52 -18.27 9.50
N ASP A 590 -23.65 -17.73 9.99
CA ASP A 590 -24.89 -18.48 10.19
C ASP A 590 -25.45 -18.98 8.85
N LEU A 591 -25.48 -18.12 7.83
CA LEU A 591 -26.01 -18.45 6.50
C LEU A 591 -25.25 -19.61 5.84
N TYR A 592 -23.93 -19.62 5.95
CA TYR A 592 -23.05 -20.60 5.29
C TYR A 592 -22.58 -21.73 6.21
N GLY A 593 -23.04 -21.77 7.47
CA GLY A 593 -22.64 -22.79 8.44
C GLY A 593 -21.16 -22.76 8.81
N ILE A 594 -20.52 -21.58 8.79
CA ILE A 594 -19.11 -21.41 9.17
C ILE A 594 -19.02 -21.36 10.70
N PRO A 595 -18.19 -22.19 11.36
CA PRO A 595 -18.02 -22.16 12.82
C PRO A 595 -17.19 -20.94 13.23
N LEU A 596 -17.78 -19.76 13.23
CA LEU A 596 -17.13 -18.49 13.54
C LEU A 596 -17.56 -17.98 14.91
N SER A 597 -16.58 -17.64 15.75
CA SER A 597 -16.80 -16.89 16.98
C SER A 597 -16.23 -15.47 16.83
N ILE A 598 -16.98 -14.49 17.31
CA ILE A 598 -16.62 -13.07 17.24
C ILE A 598 -16.42 -12.58 18.66
N GLY A 599 -15.24 -12.02 18.95
CA GLY A 599 -14.87 -11.52 20.26
C GLY A 599 -14.39 -10.06 20.22
N GLY A 600 -14.01 -9.55 21.40
CA GLY A 600 -13.54 -8.18 21.54
C GLY A 600 -14.66 -7.14 21.61
N TYR A 601 -14.29 -5.89 21.86
CA TYR A 601 -15.18 -4.75 21.67
C TYR A 601 -15.43 -4.52 20.18
N PRO A 602 -16.56 -3.90 19.79
CA PRO A 602 -16.79 -3.58 18.38
C PRO A 602 -15.65 -2.77 17.76
N ALA A 603 -15.04 -1.85 18.52
CA ALA A 603 -13.89 -1.06 18.10
C ALA A 603 -12.55 -1.82 18.03
N LEU A 604 -12.52 -3.08 18.49
CA LEU A 604 -11.35 -3.98 18.57
C LEU A 604 -11.80 -5.43 18.28
N THR A 605 -12.51 -5.62 17.17
CA THR A 605 -13.16 -6.90 16.85
C THR A 605 -12.12 -7.97 16.50
N THR A 606 -12.32 -9.19 16.98
CA THR A 606 -11.54 -10.38 16.61
C THR A 606 -12.46 -11.47 16.05
N LEU A 607 -12.06 -12.08 14.94
CA LEU A 607 -12.71 -13.21 14.28
C LEU A 607 -11.91 -14.49 14.54
N ASN A 608 -12.54 -15.51 15.12
CA ASN A 608 -11.92 -16.80 15.40
C ASN A 608 -12.74 -17.94 14.80
N PHE A 609 -12.19 -18.61 13.79
CA PHE A 609 -12.77 -19.82 13.21
C PHE A 609 -12.51 -21.00 14.16
N GLN A 610 -13.58 -21.56 14.72
CA GLN A 610 -13.60 -22.68 15.66
C GLN A 610 -13.46 -24.00 14.89
N HIS A 611 -12.28 -24.22 14.32
CA HIS A 611 -11.96 -25.40 13.50
C HIS A 611 -10.50 -25.79 13.66
N ALA A 612 -10.17 -27.07 13.47
CA ALA A 612 -8.79 -27.57 13.56
C ALA A 612 -7.84 -26.86 12.57
N GLU A 613 -8.36 -26.50 11.40
CA GLU A 613 -7.62 -25.76 10.35
C GLU A 613 -7.81 -24.22 10.44
N SER A 614 -8.05 -23.66 11.62
CA SER A 614 -8.32 -22.23 11.82
C SER A 614 -7.33 -21.30 11.11
N ALA A 615 -6.03 -21.61 11.18
CA ALA A 615 -4.99 -20.82 10.51
C ALA A 615 -5.14 -20.85 8.97
N ALA A 616 -5.46 -22.00 8.38
CA ALA A 616 -5.67 -22.14 6.94
C ALA A 616 -6.95 -21.41 6.51
N LEU A 617 -8.03 -21.51 7.28
CA LEU A 617 -9.28 -20.76 7.04
C LEU A 617 -9.06 -19.25 7.05
N VAL A 618 -8.36 -18.73 8.07
CA VAL A 618 -8.03 -17.30 8.13
C VAL A 618 -7.17 -16.88 6.93
N THR A 619 -6.22 -17.72 6.52
CA THR A 619 -5.37 -17.43 5.35
C THR A 619 -6.19 -17.40 4.06
N LEU A 620 -7.06 -18.39 3.85
CA LEU A 620 -7.93 -18.45 2.67
C LEU A 620 -8.89 -17.25 2.64
N TYR A 621 -9.53 -16.92 3.76
CA TYR A 621 -10.36 -15.72 3.92
C TYR A 621 -9.57 -14.46 3.55
N THR A 622 -8.36 -14.31 4.08
CA THR A 622 -7.48 -13.17 3.83
C THR A 622 -7.16 -13.02 2.36
N VAL A 623 -6.72 -14.10 1.69
CA VAL A 623 -6.39 -14.10 0.26
C VAL A 623 -7.60 -13.74 -0.59
N ARG A 624 -8.77 -14.32 -0.29
CA ARG A 624 -9.98 -14.09 -1.10
C ARG A 624 -10.59 -12.71 -0.92
N MET A 625 -10.45 -12.12 0.27
CA MET A 625 -10.78 -10.72 0.49
C MET A 625 -9.78 -9.79 -0.21
N LEU A 626 -8.49 -10.16 -0.23
CA LEU A 626 -7.45 -9.41 -0.94
C LEU A 626 -7.73 -9.35 -2.45
N ASP A 627 -8.12 -10.48 -3.06
CA ASP A 627 -8.54 -10.56 -4.48
C ASP A 627 -9.71 -9.63 -4.80
N ARG A 628 -10.51 -9.27 -3.78
CA ARG A 628 -11.68 -8.39 -3.88
C ARG A 628 -11.40 -6.95 -3.44
N GLY A 629 -10.14 -6.59 -3.24
CA GLY A 629 -9.74 -5.22 -2.89
C GLY A 629 -9.93 -4.88 -1.41
N PHE A 630 -9.78 -5.85 -0.51
CA PHE A 630 -9.80 -5.62 0.94
C PHE A 630 -8.54 -6.15 1.61
N LEU A 631 -7.92 -5.32 2.43
CA LEU A 631 -7.05 -5.85 3.48
C LEU A 631 -8.00 -6.35 4.57
N ALA A 632 -8.12 -7.67 4.73
CA ALA A 632 -8.95 -8.29 5.77
C ALA A 632 -8.21 -9.45 6.43
N GLY A 633 -8.53 -9.74 7.68
CA GLY A 633 -7.92 -10.84 8.43
C GLY A 633 -8.73 -11.19 9.67
N SER A 634 -8.07 -11.72 10.69
CA SER A 634 -8.72 -12.15 11.94
C SER A 634 -9.10 -11.01 12.89
N GLY A 635 -8.89 -9.74 12.52
CA GLY A 635 -9.23 -8.61 13.37
C GLY A 635 -9.59 -7.37 12.56
N PHE A 636 -10.47 -6.54 13.12
CA PHE A 636 -10.92 -5.29 12.51
C PHE A 636 -10.97 -4.16 13.54
N TYR A 637 -10.14 -3.14 13.33
CA TYR A 637 -10.05 -1.94 14.16
C TYR A 637 -10.60 -0.76 13.36
N PRO A 638 -11.90 -0.46 13.46
CA PRO A 638 -12.52 0.62 12.71
C PRO A 638 -11.91 1.99 13.06
N THR A 639 -12.10 2.92 12.12
CA THR A 639 -11.62 4.30 12.18
C THR A 639 -12.76 5.27 11.82
N LEU A 640 -12.59 6.56 12.10
CA LEU A 640 -13.55 7.59 11.70
C LEU A 640 -13.79 7.62 10.17
N ALA A 641 -12.80 7.20 9.37
CA ALA A 641 -12.89 7.18 7.92
C ALA A 641 -13.77 6.04 7.37
N HIS A 642 -14.06 5.00 8.15
CA HIS A 642 -14.99 3.96 7.72
C HIS A 642 -16.42 4.50 7.73
N GLN A 643 -17.19 4.18 6.70
CA GLN A 643 -18.54 4.68 6.48
C GLN A 643 -19.46 3.52 6.10
N PRO A 644 -20.79 3.64 6.25
CA PRO A 644 -21.73 2.57 5.91
C PRO A 644 -21.58 2.00 4.49
N GLU A 645 -21.21 2.84 3.52
CA GLU A 645 -20.93 2.42 2.13
C GLU A 645 -19.72 1.47 2.01
N HIS A 646 -18.69 1.66 2.85
CA HIS A 646 -17.54 0.74 2.91
C HIS A 646 -17.97 -0.62 3.47
N LEU A 647 -18.88 -0.61 4.46
CA LEU A 647 -19.46 -1.82 5.07
C LEU A 647 -20.35 -2.57 4.08
N ALA A 648 -21.12 -1.87 3.26
CA ALA A 648 -21.91 -2.49 2.20
C ALA A 648 -21.03 -3.21 1.17
N ARG A 649 -19.97 -2.55 0.68
CA ARG A 649 -18.99 -3.16 -0.23
C ARG A 649 -18.28 -4.35 0.41
N PHE A 650 -17.92 -4.25 1.69
CA PHE A 650 -17.35 -5.36 2.44
C PHE A 650 -18.32 -6.54 2.52
N ALA A 651 -19.60 -6.29 2.82
CA ALA A 651 -20.62 -7.33 2.95
C ALA A 651 -20.82 -8.10 1.64
N GLU A 652 -20.88 -7.40 0.49
CA GLU A 652 -20.97 -8.02 -0.83
C GLU A 652 -19.76 -8.90 -1.13
N ALA A 653 -18.54 -8.42 -0.84
CA ALA A 653 -17.33 -9.20 -1.04
C ALA A 653 -17.27 -10.42 -0.10
N ALA A 654 -17.57 -10.21 1.19
CA ALA A 654 -17.53 -11.22 2.22
C ALA A 654 -18.57 -12.33 1.99
N ASP A 655 -19.75 -12.01 1.45
CA ASP A 655 -20.78 -13.01 1.12
C ASP A 655 -20.23 -14.09 0.18
N VAL A 656 -19.60 -13.67 -0.92
CA VAL A 656 -18.97 -14.57 -1.88
C VAL A 656 -17.82 -15.36 -1.25
N VAL A 657 -17.01 -14.72 -0.39
CA VAL A 657 -15.89 -15.40 0.27
C VAL A 657 -16.37 -16.43 1.29
N PHE A 658 -17.38 -16.11 2.10
CA PHE A 658 -17.93 -17.06 3.08
C PHE A 658 -18.57 -18.27 2.41
N ALA A 659 -19.24 -18.09 1.26
CA ALA A 659 -19.71 -19.20 0.44
C ALA A 659 -18.56 -20.12 0.00
N GLU A 660 -17.43 -19.55 -0.45
CA GLU A 660 -16.25 -20.31 -0.85
C GLU A 660 -15.60 -21.03 0.34
N LEU A 661 -15.53 -20.41 1.52
CA LEU A 661 -15.03 -21.04 2.74
C LEU A 661 -15.89 -22.25 3.13
N ALA A 662 -17.21 -22.15 3.01
CA ALA A 662 -18.12 -23.26 3.32
C ALA A 662 -17.96 -24.41 2.33
N ASP A 663 -17.81 -24.10 1.04
CA ASP A 663 -17.49 -25.11 0.04
C ASP A 663 -16.15 -25.81 0.31
N ALA A 664 -15.12 -25.04 0.68
CA ALA A 664 -13.80 -25.57 1.03
C ALA A 664 -13.83 -26.49 2.26
N LEU A 665 -14.60 -26.12 3.28
CA LEU A 665 -14.82 -26.96 4.47
C LEU A 665 -15.55 -28.25 4.11
N ARG A 666 -16.60 -28.16 3.28
CA ARG A 666 -17.37 -29.33 2.82
C ARG A 666 -16.51 -30.29 1.99
N CYS A 667 -15.63 -29.76 1.15
CA CYS A 667 -14.72 -30.54 0.32
C CYS A 667 -13.46 -31.03 1.06
N GLY A 668 -13.15 -30.46 2.23
CA GLY A 668 -11.96 -30.81 3.01
C GLY A 668 -10.65 -30.37 2.35
N ASP A 669 -10.67 -29.27 1.59
CA ASP A 669 -9.55 -28.83 0.74
C ASP A 669 -9.12 -27.37 0.99
N VAL A 670 -9.42 -26.84 2.19
CA VAL A 670 -9.13 -25.44 2.59
C VAL A 670 -7.69 -25.02 2.26
N ALA A 671 -6.71 -25.79 2.72
CA ALA A 671 -5.29 -25.47 2.50
C ALA A 671 -4.91 -25.47 1.01
N ALA A 672 -5.47 -26.38 0.22
CA ALA A 672 -5.19 -26.49 -1.22
C ALA A 672 -5.71 -25.27 -2.00
N ARG A 673 -6.76 -24.61 -1.51
CA ARG A 673 -7.35 -23.43 -2.15
C ARG A 673 -6.61 -22.12 -1.87
N ILE A 674 -5.67 -22.07 -0.91
CA ILE A 674 -4.97 -20.83 -0.53
C ILE A 674 -4.09 -20.29 -1.66
N GLY A 675 -3.49 -21.17 -2.47
CA GLY A 675 -2.52 -20.77 -3.49
C GLY A 675 -1.17 -20.28 -2.93
N GLY A 676 -0.86 -20.58 -1.66
CA GLY A 676 0.36 -20.18 -0.98
C GLY A 676 0.47 -20.77 0.44
N PRO A 677 1.52 -20.44 1.20
CA PRO A 677 1.70 -20.96 2.56
C PRO A 677 0.62 -20.43 3.52
N VAL A 678 0.29 -21.24 4.53
CA VAL A 678 -0.58 -20.84 5.63
C VAL A 678 0.12 -19.78 6.49
N LYS A 679 -0.65 -18.80 6.99
CA LYS A 679 -0.13 -17.80 7.93
C LYS A 679 0.60 -18.44 9.13
N HIS A 680 1.58 -17.74 9.66
CA HIS A 680 2.27 -18.17 10.86
C HIS A 680 1.38 -18.03 12.10
N GLY A 681 1.49 -18.99 13.01
CA GLY A 681 1.01 -18.86 14.38
C GLY A 681 2.06 -18.18 15.26
N GLY A 682 1.64 -17.27 16.14
CA GLY A 682 2.55 -16.53 17.01
C GLY A 682 3.59 -15.70 16.24
N PHE A 683 4.73 -15.41 16.87
CA PHE A 683 5.83 -14.65 16.27
C PHE A 683 7.02 -15.54 15.90
N ALA A 684 6.78 -16.57 15.10
CA ALA A 684 7.85 -17.41 14.54
C ALA A 684 8.91 -16.55 13.82
N ARG A 685 10.19 -16.91 14.01
CA ARG A 685 11.31 -16.26 13.28
C ARG A 685 11.29 -16.70 11.82
N LEU A 686 11.60 -15.78 10.90
CA LEU A 686 11.86 -16.14 9.51
C LEU A 686 13.24 -16.80 9.48
N THR A 687 13.28 -18.09 9.14
CA THR A 687 14.52 -18.83 8.88
C THR A 687 15.02 -18.60 7.47
#